data_AF-A0A6L3WA76-F1
#
_entry.id   AF-A0A6L3WA76-F1
#
_cell.length_a   1.000
_cell.length_b   1.000
_cell.length_c   1.000
_cell.angle_alpha   90.00
_cell.angle_beta   90.00
_cell.angle_gamma   90.00
#
_symmetry.space_group_name_H-M   'P 1'
#
loop_
_entity.id
_entity.type
_entity.pdbx_description
1 polymer ?
#
loop_
_entity_poly.entity_id
_entity_poly.type
_entity_poly.pdbx_seq_one_letter_code
_entity_poly.pdbx_strand_id
1 'polypeptide(L)'
;MTTAKVLVAAMTAAGMSIALTAGAVAAAPPGTPAATSDRVPSLTAAAFRNPPAAVRPKYRWWVPLADTDDGELRAEVKQIADSGAGGVEVAPFGVPGAGNQDAGFLKTYGWGTALWTHKLQVILTEANKYGLTVDQNMGPHYPPTVPTVKDVNDPAAAQQLVYGSAFVKAGEAFQGSLPAPGTSVPAGARTTLVAVAAARCTEDGCPLPEGASRKLDRSTVTDLTGQVKNGELTWTAPAGTGTWALLAFYQTADGLTKTALSATSPNYVVDHLSGTGAKAVASFWNSAIFTPATQRLLDRMDGRGSIFEDSLEMGSNQLWTWDFASQFTKRRGYSVVDALPALTGIGAQGTATPGFDFGDGSGARYRQDYRQTWSDLYIDRYVTGLQHWAESHGLVYRAQPYGNPIETGKAAQVTGIPEGESLNFGSPNAYGAEQDYKVLAGGAHTVGTTRISTECCAVFNGAYRSTVAGRDLNQDLTSDQPWVNGDAQNGNLDTAYKAFAGGVTQVVWHGFAYKDAPAGLASPNPGEGGAWPGYNPWNIRGYLNVGELFGPRVPQWQDYRSVNDHLSRLQLVLRQGRPRLDLAVYYQDLGLAGQSVSPQEAPAHMLGVDSATAAAGYTYEYVTPGTLAGAPYEGHRLFPDGAAYKGLVLNNQATITADAAQRILALARRGLPVFVIGAAPSAAPGATGQDARVKALTAQLLRQPSVRRLANEAELPGALDNAGLRPDAKAASSSGALETVHRNADGTDYYFIYNRSASRVDTMISLNGTGRPYQLDSWSGTIDPIAAYSKDRDSVRIPAKLAPYGVTVIAVTSKDYGAKPGTRHAVTATTDVRYNGDGSLLARATGAGTYTAALDNGRKASTVIKNVAPQRTLTSWRLSAQSWTPGAGQAETTKSTLPPIQLTAGQGGALQPWNEITGLNHVSGIGAYTTTVTLPNDWTSRNGAYLDLGKAVDTVRVEVNGQAVDGIDQSDISRVDLGRRLHPGANTITVTVSTTLYNAVHASGGATYRAPEQRTGLLGPVVLTPYAESPLR
;
A
#
# COMPACT_ATOMS: atom_id res chain seq x y z
N MET A 1 25.27 -48.29 18.07
CA MET A 1 25.58 -49.19 19.21
C MET A 1 25.22 -48.46 20.49
N THR A 2 24.64 -49.15 21.50
CA THR A 2 24.59 -48.83 22.97
C THR A 2 24.63 -47.33 23.38
N THR A 3 23.63 -46.75 24.05
CA THR A 3 22.99 -47.11 25.36
C THR A 3 21.59 -46.44 25.47
N ALA A 4 20.51 -47.05 26.00
CA ALA A 4 20.10 -47.18 27.43
C ALA A 4 19.91 -45.81 28.17
N LYS A 5 19.00 -45.55 29.14
CA LYS A 5 17.85 -46.21 29.84
C LYS A 5 17.19 -45.11 30.76
N VAL A 6 15.98 -45.14 31.34
CA VAL A 6 14.76 -46.00 31.32
C VAL A 6 13.51 -45.16 31.75
N LEU A 7 12.34 -45.78 31.99
CA LEU A 7 11.02 -45.20 32.32
C LEU A 7 10.65 -45.20 33.84
N VAL A 8 9.88 -44.19 34.29
CA VAL A 8 8.60 -44.27 35.08
C VAL A 8 8.49 -44.61 36.60
N ALA A 9 7.60 -43.83 37.26
CA ALA A 9 6.57 -44.14 38.31
C ALA A 9 6.70 -43.76 39.80
N ALA A 10 5.56 -43.22 40.27
CA ALA A 10 4.86 -43.39 41.56
C ALA A 10 5.28 -42.58 42.81
N MET A 11 4.32 -41.82 43.38
CA MET A 11 3.45 -42.27 44.50
C MET A 11 2.33 -41.24 44.79
N THR A 12 1.29 -41.67 45.51
CA THR A 12 0.11 -40.89 45.94
C THR A 12 -0.14 -40.98 47.45
N ALA A 13 -1.02 -40.11 47.97
CA ALA A 13 -1.56 -40.02 49.34
C ALA A 13 -0.69 -39.30 50.41
N ALA A 14 -1.24 -38.64 51.43
CA ALA A 14 -2.54 -37.96 51.63
C ALA A 14 -2.48 -37.12 52.94
N GLY A 15 -3.19 -35.98 53.05
CA GLY A 15 -3.23 -35.21 54.30
C GLY A 15 -4.01 -33.88 54.26
N MET A 16 -5.12 -33.85 55.02
CA MET A 16 -6.02 -32.74 55.42
C MET A 16 -5.37 -31.35 55.66
N SER A 17 -6.04 -30.18 55.69
CA SER A 17 -7.39 -29.68 55.33
C SER A 17 -7.49 -28.22 55.83
N ILE A 18 -7.51 -27.18 54.97
CA ILE A 18 -7.93 -25.80 55.34
C ILE A 18 -8.74 -25.16 54.20
N ALA A 19 -9.70 -24.30 54.56
CA ALA A 19 -10.76 -23.73 53.72
C ALA A 19 -10.31 -23.03 52.42
N LEU A 20 -11.09 -23.25 51.35
CA LEU A 20 -11.00 -22.55 50.06
C LEU A 20 -11.95 -21.34 50.02
N THR A 21 -11.39 -20.14 50.15
CA THR A 21 -11.99 -18.93 49.56
C THR A 21 -11.50 -18.80 48.12
N ALA A 22 -12.40 -18.93 47.14
CA ALA A 22 -12.06 -18.90 45.73
C ALA A 22 -11.69 -17.47 45.26
N GLY A 23 -10.41 -17.11 45.39
CA GLY A 23 -9.85 -15.95 44.70
C GLY A 23 -9.69 -16.25 43.22
N ALA A 24 -10.31 -15.44 42.35
CA ALA A 24 -10.15 -15.56 40.91
C ALA A 24 -8.71 -15.23 40.49
N VAL A 25 -7.90 -16.25 40.19
CA VAL A 25 -6.59 -16.06 39.58
C VAL A 25 -6.82 -15.60 38.14
N ALA A 26 -6.53 -14.32 37.88
CA ALA A 26 -6.51 -13.81 36.52
C ALA A 26 -5.44 -14.56 35.73
N ALA A 27 -5.87 -15.33 34.72
CA ALA A 27 -4.94 -15.97 33.80
C ALA A 27 -4.12 -14.88 33.09
N ALA A 28 -2.79 -15.02 33.10
CA ALA A 28 -1.94 -14.19 32.25
C ALA A 28 -2.37 -14.39 30.78
N PRO A 29 -2.41 -13.33 29.96
CA PRO A 29 -2.71 -13.48 28.55
C PRO A 29 -1.69 -14.44 27.91
N PRO A 30 -2.11 -15.26 26.93
CA PRO A 30 -1.17 -16.10 26.19
C PRO A 30 -0.09 -15.20 25.58
N GLY A 31 1.17 -15.63 25.72
CA GLY A 31 2.30 -14.89 25.17
C GLY A 31 2.14 -14.69 23.68
N THR A 32 2.48 -13.49 23.20
CA THR A 32 2.45 -13.13 21.78
C THR A 32 3.15 -14.22 20.96
N PRO A 33 2.55 -14.74 19.88
CA PRO A 33 3.28 -15.56 18.93
C PRO A 33 4.52 -14.79 18.50
N ALA A 34 5.68 -15.44 18.55
CA ALA A 34 6.87 -14.86 17.94
C ALA A 34 6.59 -14.81 16.43
N ALA A 35 6.40 -13.61 15.88
CA ALA A 35 6.16 -13.40 14.46
C ALA A 35 7.18 -14.23 13.68
N THR A 36 6.71 -15.07 12.75
CA THR A 36 7.57 -15.88 11.88
C THR A 36 8.61 -14.97 11.28
N SER A 37 9.86 -15.09 11.74
CA SER A 37 10.83 -14.00 11.58
C SER A 37 11.19 -13.88 10.10
N ASP A 38 10.57 -12.92 9.43
CA ASP A 38 10.74 -12.74 8.00
C ASP A 38 12.22 -12.45 7.75
N ARG A 39 12.93 -13.41 7.15
CA ARG A 39 14.38 -13.52 7.33
C ARG A 39 15.09 -12.58 6.35
N VAL A 40 15.04 -11.29 6.67
CA VAL A 40 15.59 -10.22 5.83
C VAL A 40 17.08 -10.48 5.60
N PRO A 41 17.54 -10.57 4.34
CA PRO A 41 18.95 -10.72 4.03
C PRO A 41 19.75 -9.53 4.59
N SER A 42 20.88 -9.80 5.25
CA SER A 42 21.77 -8.76 5.75
C SER A 42 22.34 -7.95 4.58
N LEU A 43 22.26 -6.62 4.66
CA LEU A 43 22.80 -5.74 3.63
C LEU A 43 24.33 -5.80 3.62
N THR A 44 24.86 -6.32 2.51
CA THR A 44 26.28 -6.34 2.15
C THR A 44 26.44 -5.78 0.74
N ALA A 45 27.65 -5.39 0.32
CA ALA A 45 27.86 -4.92 -1.06
C ALA A 45 27.47 -5.95 -2.12
N ALA A 46 27.61 -7.26 -1.83
CA ALA A 46 27.17 -8.33 -2.72
C ALA A 46 25.64 -8.45 -2.77
N ALA A 47 24.98 -8.47 -1.60
CA ALA A 47 23.52 -8.56 -1.51
C ALA A 47 22.81 -7.30 -2.04
N PHE A 48 23.42 -6.12 -1.89
CA PHE A 48 22.90 -4.89 -2.50
C PHE A 48 23.12 -4.88 -4.02
N ARG A 49 24.27 -5.32 -4.52
CA ARG A 49 24.50 -5.43 -5.97
C ARG A 49 23.52 -6.39 -6.65
N ASN A 50 23.25 -7.54 -6.05
CA ASN A 50 22.28 -8.52 -6.54
C ASN A 50 21.36 -9.02 -5.41
N PRO A 51 20.22 -8.35 -5.16
CA PRO A 51 19.29 -8.75 -4.11
C PRO A 51 18.63 -10.09 -4.39
N PRO A 52 18.41 -10.95 -3.37
CA PRO A 52 17.75 -12.24 -3.53
C PRO A 52 16.23 -12.09 -3.72
N ALA A 53 15.58 -13.15 -4.22
CA ALA A 53 14.13 -13.21 -4.50
C ALA A 53 13.25 -12.67 -3.35
N ALA A 54 13.59 -12.99 -2.09
CA ALA A 54 12.82 -12.57 -0.92
C ALA A 54 12.59 -11.05 -0.79
N VAL A 55 13.46 -10.21 -1.37
CA VAL A 55 13.37 -8.74 -1.30
C VAL A 55 13.05 -8.08 -2.65
N ARG A 56 12.72 -8.85 -3.69
CA ARG A 56 12.32 -8.32 -5.00
C ARG A 56 10.81 -8.00 -5.06
N PRO A 57 10.35 -7.12 -5.98
CA PRO A 57 8.93 -6.92 -6.25
C PRO A 57 8.23 -8.20 -6.71
N LYS A 58 6.91 -8.30 -6.54
CA LYS A 58 6.08 -9.38 -7.13
C LYS A 58 5.21 -8.82 -8.26
N TYR A 59 4.54 -9.70 -9.01
CA TYR A 59 3.46 -9.32 -9.93
C TYR A 59 2.16 -10.03 -9.51
N ARG A 60 1.05 -9.29 -9.43
CA ARG A 60 -0.31 -9.88 -9.45
C ARG A 60 -0.55 -10.44 -10.84
N TRP A 61 -0.72 -11.75 -10.96
CA TRP A 61 -0.82 -12.47 -12.23
C TRP A 61 -2.26 -12.95 -12.44
N TRP A 62 -2.93 -12.37 -13.43
CA TRP A 62 -4.30 -12.71 -13.77
C TRP A 62 -4.38 -13.92 -14.68
N VAL A 63 -5.03 -14.97 -14.17
CA VAL A 63 -5.05 -16.31 -14.78
C VAL A 63 -6.50 -16.70 -15.10
N PRO A 64 -6.84 -17.08 -16.35
CA PRO A 64 -8.20 -17.44 -16.78
C PRO A 64 -8.61 -18.81 -16.23
N LEU A 65 -8.89 -18.86 -14.92
CA LEU A 65 -9.20 -20.07 -14.15
C LEU A 65 -8.23 -21.24 -14.47
N ALA A 66 -8.71 -22.48 -14.44
CA ALA A 66 -7.90 -23.63 -14.82
C ALA A 66 -7.86 -23.89 -16.35
N ASP A 67 -8.44 -23.00 -17.17
CA ASP A 67 -8.45 -23.07 -18.64
C ASP A 67 -7.17 -22.42 -19.21
N THR A 68 -6.04 -23.04 -18.88
CA THR A 68 -4.69 -22.57 -19.17
C THR A 68 -3.79 -23.70 -19.67
N ASP A 69 -2.74 -23.38 -20.42
CA ASP A 69 -1.74 -24.36 -20.83
C ASP A 69 -0.61 -24.48 -19.78
N ASP A 70 -0.21 -25.71 -19.48
CA ASP A 70 0.87 -25.98 -18.52
C ASP A 70 2.24 -25.47 -19.01
N GLY A 71 2.46 -25.43 -20.33
CA GLY A 71 3.67 -24.89 -20.94
C GLY A 71 3.74 -23.37 -20.85
N GLU A 72 2.64 -22.68 -21.15
CA GLU A 72 2.55 -21.22 -21.04
C GLU A 72 2.64 -20.76 -19.58
N LEU A 73 1.95 -21.43 -18.63
CA LEU A 73 2.13 -21.14 -17.19
C LEU A 73 3.60 -21.20 -16.75
N ARG A 74 4.38 -22.16 -17.27
CA ARG A 74 5.83 -22.25 -17.00
C ARG A 74 6.62 -21.14 -17.70
N ALA A 75 6.25 -20.82 -18.94
CA ALA A 75 6.89 -19.77 -19.72
C ALA A 75 6.73 -18.40 -19.05
N GLU A 76 5.54 -18.08 -18.54
CA GLU A 76 5.24 -16.81 -17.87
C GLU A 76 5.91 -16.69 -16.50
N VAL A 77 5.91 -17.76 -15.69
CA VAL A 77 6.70 -17.81 -14.45
C VAL A 77 8.19 -17.55 -14.73
N LYS A 78 8.73 -18.09 -15.83
CA LYS A 78 10.10 -17.77 -16.28
C LYS A 78 10.24 -16.31 -16.73
N GLN A 79 9.31 -15.77 -17.52
CA GLN A 79 9.35 -14.37 -17.98
C GLN A 79 9.38 -13.38 -16.80
N ILE A 80 8.59 -13.66 -15.76
CA ILE A 80 8.55 -12.88 -14.52
C ILE A 80 9.85 -13.05 -13.71
N ALA A 81 10.45 -14.24 -13.68
CA ALA A 81 11.79 -14.43 -13.10
C ALA A 81 12.89 -13.65 -13.87
N ASP A 82 12.86 -13.69 -15.20
CA ASP A 82 13.84 -13.02 -16.06
C ASP A 82 13.79 -11.49 -15.87
N SER A 83 12.60 -10.91 -15.72
CA SER A 83 12.40 -9.49 -15.39
C SER A 83 12.82 -9.09 -13.96
N GLY A 84 13.38 -10.02 -13.18
CA GLY A 84 13.96 -9.74 -11.87
C GLY A 84 12.94 -9.61 -10.74
N ALA A 85 11.74 -10.16 -10.90
CA ALA A 85 10.79 -10.29 -9.81
C ALA A 85 11.26 -11.30 -8.74
N GLY A 86 10.62 -11.23 -7.57
CA GLY A 86 10.80 -12.15 -6.44
C GLY A 86 9.67 -13.16 -6.28
N GLY A 87 8.54 -12.95 -6.96
CA GLY A 87 7.39 -13.82 -6.89
C GLY A 87 6.22 -13.39 -7.75
N VAL A 88 5.17 -14.20 -7.70
CA VAL A 88 3.85 -13.90 -8.30
C VAL A 88 2.77 -14.04 -7.25
N GLU A 89 1.67 -13.33 -7.43
CA GLU A 89 0.40 -13.57 -6.75
C GLU A 89 -0.57 -14.11 -7.79
N VAL A 90 -1.12 -15.32 -7.57
CA VAL A 90 -1.99 -15.98 -8.53
C VAL A 90 -3.43 -15.52 -8.29
N ALA A 91 -3.89 -14.61 -9.17
CA ALA A 91 -5.23 -14.05 -9.17
C ALA A 91 -6.09 -14.74 -10.26
N PRO A 92 -6.95 -15.71 -9.91
CA PRO A 92 -7.93 -16.27 -10.84
C PRO A 92 -8.92 -15.20 -11.33
N PHE A 93 -9.22 -15.19 -12.63
CA PHE A 93 -10.19 -14.28 -13.27
C PHE A 93 -11.05 -15.02 -14.31
N GLY A 94 -12.11 -14.36 -14.79
CA GLY A 94 -13.03 -14.90 -15.80
C GLY A 94 -12.36 -15.29 -17.12
N VAL A 95 -12.94 -16.28 -17.80
CA VAL A 95 -12.47 -16.82 -19.07
C VAL A 95 -13.31 -16.22 -20.20
N PRO A 96 -12.76 -15.40 -21.12
CA PRO A 96 -13.53 -14.79 -22.20
C PRO A 96 -14.32 -15.80 -23.03
N GLY A 97 -15.57 -15.48 -23.36
CA GLY A 97 -16.40 -16.27 -24.29
C GLY A 97 -17.76 -16.67 -23.72
N ALA A 98 -18.71 -16.99 -24.60
CA ALA A 98 -20.06 -17.40 -24.22
C ALA A 98 -20.08 -18.78 -23.55
N GLY A 99 -20.66 -18.87 -22.35
CA GLY A 99 -20.79 -20.11 -21.58
C GLY A 99 -19.56 -20.49 -20.74
N ASN A 100 -18.47 -19.73 -20.80
CA ASN A 100 -17.24 -20.00 -20.06
C ASN A 100 -17.34 -19.64 -18.55
N GLN A 101 -18.51 -19.24 -18.08
CA GLN A 101 -18.89 -19.07 -16.66
C GLN A 101 -20.10 -19.94 -16.29
N ASP A 102 -20.59 -20.81 -17.18
CA ASP A 102 -21.72 -21.68 -16.87
C ASP A 102 -21.30 -22.82 -15.94
N ALA A 103 -22.22 -23.30 -15.10
CA ALA A 103 -21.97 -24.39 -14.16
C ALA A 103 -21.38 -25.67 -14.81
N GLY A 104 -21.63 -25.91 -16.09
CA GLY A 104 -21.03 -27.01 -16.85
C GLY A 104 -19.53 -26.81 -17.12
N PHE A 105 -19.11 -25.60 -17.48
CA PHE A 105 -17.71 -25.23 -17.70
C PHE A 105 -16.94 -25.19 -16.37
N LEU A 106 -17.51 -24.51 -15.37
CA LEU A 106 -16.93 -24.33 -14.05
C LEU A 106 -16.66 -25.65 -13.31
N LYS A 107 -17.48 -26.68 -13.55
CA LYS A 107 -17.24 -28.02 -12.97
C LYS A 107 -15.89 -28.62 -13.38
N THR A 108 -15.35 -28.21 -14.53
CA THR A 108 -14.05 -28.65 -15.06
C THR A 108 -12.95 -27.63 -14.77
N TYR A 109 -13.19 -26.36 -15.10
CA TYR A 109 -12.16 -25.31 -15.10
C TYR A 109 -12.23 -24.35 -13.93
N GLY A 110 -13.32 -24.36 -13.15
CA GLY A 110 -13.56 -23.44 -12.04
C GLY A 110 -12.50 -23.52 -10.95
N TRP A 111 -12.37 -22.44 -10.19
CA TRP A 111 -11.48 -22.39 -9.03
C TRP A 111 -11.86 -23.43 -7.98
N GLY A 112 -10.86 -24.08 -7.39
CA GLY A 112 -11.07 -25.15 -6.41
C GLY A 112 -11.39 -26.52 -7.01
N THR A 113 -11.37 -26.68 -8.33
CA THR A 113 -11.36 -28.01 -8.98
C THR A 113 -10.02 -28.74 -8.76
N ALA A 114 -10.01 -30.05 -9.01
CA ALA A 114 -8.77 -30.83 -9.09
C ALA A 114 -7.84 -30.31 -10.21
N LEU A 115 -8.40 -29.82 -11.32
CA LEU A 115 -7.63 -29.23 -12.41
C LEU A 115 -6.97 -27.91 -11.97
N TRP A 116 -7.69 -27.02 -11.29
CA TRP A 116 -7.11 -25.82 -10.68
C TRP A 116 -5.95 -26.15 -9.73
N THR A 117 -6.11 -27.18 -8.90
CA THR A 117 -5.06 -27.64 -7.97
C THR A 117 -3.83 -28.17 -8.72
N HIS A 118 -4.01 -28.84 -9.86
CA HIS A 118 -2.91 -29.20 -10.77
C HIS A 118 -2.22 -27.97 -11.38
N LYS A 119 -2.96 -26.96 -11.86
CA LYS A 119 -2.37 -25.70 -12.37
C LYS A 119 -1.55 -24.99 -11.30
N LEU A 120 -2.04 -24.93 -10.06
CA LEU A 120 -1.27 -24.41 -8.93
C LEU A 120 0.02 -25.21 -8.70
N GLN A 121 -0.01 -26.54 -8.78
CA GLN A 121 1.19 -27.37 -8.65
C GLN A 121 2.21 -27.14 -9.78
N VAL A 122 1.75 -26.87 -11.01
CA VAL A 122 2.61 -26.47 -12.13
C VAL A 122 3.32 -25.15 -11.82
N ILE A 123 2.56 -24.12 -11.40
CA ILE A 123 3.07 -22.80 -11.02
C ILE A 123 4.08 -22.91 -9.87
N LEU A 124 3.71 -23.58 -8.77
CA LEU A 124 4.58 -23.79 -7.61
C LEU A 124 5.86 -24.55 -7.97
N THR A 125 5.79 -25.52 -8.89
CA THR A 125 6.96 -26.28 -9.35
C THR A 125 7.94 -25.38 -10.12
N GLU A 126 7.42 -24.57 -11.05
CA GLU A 126 8.28 -23.69 -11.85
C GLU A 126 8.81 -22.50 -11.02
N ALA A 127 8.02 -21.97 -10.10
CA ALA A 127 8.46 -20.91 -9.19
C ALA A 127 9.63 -21.36 -8.30
N ASN A 128 9.55 -22.57 -7.75
CA ASN A 128 10.63 -23.17 -6.97
C ASN A 128 11.95 -23.33 -7.75
N LYS A 129 11.89 -23.63 -9.06
CA LYS A 129 13.06 -23.73 -9.94
C LYS A 129 13.79 -22.38 -10.11
N TYR A 130 13.07 -21.26 -10.03
CA TYR A 130 13.61 -19.91 -10.12
C TYR A 130 13.76 -19.20 -8.76
N GLY A 131 13.44 -19.88 -7.65
CA GLY A 131 13.52 -19.33 -6.28
C GLY A 131 12.40 -18.33 -5.93
N LEU A 132 11.41 -18.17 -6.81
CA LEU A 132 10.28 -17.27 -6.67
C LEU A 132 9.33 -17.72 -5.55
N THR A 133 8.73 -16.75 -4.87
CA THR A 133 7.60 -16.97 -3.95
C THR A 133 6.29 -16.96 -4.73
N VAL A 134 5.27 -17.69 -4.27
CA VAL A 134 3.93 -17.62 -4.85
C VAL A 134 2.94 -17.30 -3.74
N ASP A 135 2.19 -16.22 -3.91
CA ASP A 135 1.02 -15.89 -3.10
C ASP A 135 -0.24 -16.38 -3.85
N GLN A 136 -1.31 -16.76 -3.14
CA GLN A 136 -2.56 -17.20 -3.76
C GLN A 136 -3.77 -16.50 -3.15
N ASN A 137 -4.64 -15.94 -3.99
CA ASN A 137 -5.94 -15.44 -3.57
C ASN A 137 -6.75 -16.59 -2.96
N MET A 138 -7.34 -16.37 -1.78
CA MET A 138 -8.02 -17.43 -1.02
C MET A 138 -9.32 -17.94 -1.67
N GLY A 139 -9.80 -17.27 -2.72
CA GLY A 139 -11.00 -17.57 -3.49
C GLY A 139 -10.84 -17.05 -4.92
N PRO A 140 -11.83 -17.24 -5.80
CA PRO A 140 -11.73 -16.85 -7.20
C PRO A 140 -11.88 -15.36 -7.48
N HIS A 141 -12.25 -14.56 -6.48
CA HIS A 141 -12.46 -13.12 -6.58
C HIS A 141 -12.47 -12.53 -5.16
N TYR A 142 -12.57 -11.22 -5.08
CA TYR A 142 -12.81 -10.45 -3.87
C TYR A 142 -14.28 -9.94 -3.79
N PRO A 143 -14.94 -10.02 -2.62
CA PRO A 143 -14.55 -10.79 -1.44
C PRO A 143 -14.58 -12.31 -1.72
N PRO A 144 -13.90 -13.12 -0.89
CA PRO A 144 -13.75 -14.55 -1.11
C PRO A 144 -15.08 -15.33 -1.07
N THR A 145 -15.21 -16.26 -2.02
CA THR A 145 -16.23 -17.32 -2.04
C THR A 145 -15.53 -18.68 -2.12
N VAL A 146 -16.17 -19.73 -1.60
CA VAL A 146 -15.66 -21.11 -1.70
C VAL A 146 -16.75 -22.09 -2.15
N PRO A 147 -16.42 -23.15 -2.94
CA PRO A 147 -17.39 -24.11 -3.47
C PRO A 147 -18.32 -24.80 -2.46
N THR A 148 -17.95 -24.83 -1.18
CA THR A 148 -18.75 -25.44 -0.12
C THR A 148 -19.94 -24.59 0.32
N VAL A 149 -19.85 -23.26 0.23
CA VAL A 149 -20.90 -22.32 0.68
C VAL A 149 -21.85 -22.04 -0.49
N LYS A 150 -22.85 -22.90 -0.65
CA LYS A 150 -23.76 -22.95 -1.82
C LYS A 150 -25.25 -22.77 -1.50
N ASP A 151 -25.62 -22.77 -0.22
CA ASP A 151 -26.95 -22.39 0.25
C ASP A 151 -26.88 -20.95 0.75
N VAL A 152 -27.85 -20.12 0.37
CA VAL A 152 -27.95 -18.75 0.87
C VAL A 152 -28.14 -18.71 2.39
N ASN A 153 -28.68 -19.80 2.98
CA ASN A 153 -28.88 -19.96 4.42
C ASN A 153 -27.73 -20.70 5.13
N ASP A 154 -26.60 -20.93 4.46
CA ASP A 154 -25.43 -21.54 5.11
C ASP A 154 -24.95 -20.65 6.27
N PRO A 155 -24.74 -21.19 7.49
CA PRO A 155 -24.25 -20.40 8.63
C PRO A 155 -22.89 -19.71 8.42
N ALA A 156 -22.13 -20.12 7.40
CA ALA A 156 -20.88 -19.49 7.00
C ALA A 156 -21.04 -18.36 5.95
N ALA A 157 -22.22 -18.19 5.35
CA ALA A 157 -22.49 -17.11 4.40
C ALA A 157 -22.70 -15.77 5.11
N ALA A 158 -22.27 -14.68 4.49
CA ALA A 158 -22.42 -13.32 5.01
C ALA A 158 -23.89 -13.01 5.37
N GLN A 159 -24.08 -12.25 6.45
CA GLN A 159 -25.39 -11.92 7.00
C GLN A 159 -25.59 -10.41 6.99
N GLN A 160 -26.84 -9.98 6.98
CA GLN A 160 -27.24 -8.57 7.05
C GLN A 160 -28.37 -8.36 8.06
N LEU A 161 -28.48 -7.12 8.56
CA LEU A 161 -29.60 -6.65 9.36
C LEU A 161 -30.60 -5.92 8.47
N VAL A 162 -31.87 -6.37 8.52
CA VAL A 162 -33.01 -5.72 7.86
C VAL A 162 -34.08 -5.37 8.89
N TYR A 163 -34.94 -4.40 8.58
CA TYR A 163 -35.98 -3.95 9.53
C TYR A 163 -37.30 -3.60 8.84
N GLY A 164 -38.39 -3.83 9.57
CA GLY A 164 -39.73 -3.34 9.26
C GLY A 164 -40.18 -2.29 10.28
N SER A 165 -41.16 -1.46 9.91
CA SER A 165 -41.73 -0.46 10.82
C SER A 165 -43.24 -0.30 10.66
N ALA A 166 -43.93 0.01 11.76
CA ALA A 166 -45.32 0.43 11.81
C ALA A 166 -45.49 1.59 12.80
N PHE A 167 -46.63 2.29 12.73
CA PHE A 167 -46.94 3.43 13.60
C PHE A 167 -48.25 3.20 14.34
N VAL A 168 -48.26 3.49 15.65
CA VAL A 168 -49.38 3.25 16.57
C VAL A 168 -49.59 4.53 17.39
N LYS A 169 -50.81 5.05 17.52
CA LYS A 169 -51.02 6.25 18.36
C LYS A 169 -51.01 5.87 19.84
N ALA A 170 -50.66 6.82 20.71
CA ALA A 170 -50.72 6.63 22.15
C ALA A 170 -52.10 6.09 22.60
N GLY A 171 -52.11 4.99 23.36
CA GLY A 171 -53.32 4.30 23.81
C GLY A 171 -53.94 3.30 22.82
N GLU A 172 -53.53 3.27 21.55
CA GLU A 172 -53.98 2.27 20.58
C GLU A 172 -53.23 0.93 20.74
N ALA A 173 -53.89 -0.17 20.36
CA ALA A 173 -53.32 -1.51 20.38
C ALA A 173 -52.84 -1.94 18.98
N PHE A 174 -51.63 -2.48 18.91
CA PHE A 174 -51.15 -3.28 17.79
C PHE A 174 -51.44 -4.75 18.08
N GLN A 175 -52.14 -5.42 17.15
CA GLN A 175 -52.41 -6.85 17.21
C GLN A 175 -52.24 -7.47 15.83
N GLY A 176 -51.28 -8.40 15.68
CA GLY A 176 -51.06 -9.16 14.46
C GLY A 176 -49.58 -9.44 14.18
N SER A 177 -49.30 -9.86 12.95
CA SER A 177 -47.95 -10.13 12.45
C SER A 177 -47.02 -8.92 12.60
N LEU A 178 -45.77 -9.16 12.98
CA LEU A 178 -44.75 -8.11 13.04
C LEU A 178 -44.55 -7.41 11.68
N PRO A 179 -44.17 -6.12 11.66
CA PRO A 179 -43.84 -5.40 10.42
C PRO A 179 -42.77 -6.12 9.60
N ALA A 180 -43.10 -6.47 8.35
CA ALA A 180 -42.16 -7.11 7.44
C ALA A 180 -40.99 -6.17 7.06
N PRO A 181 -39.80 -6.70 6.73
CA PRO A 181 -38.67 -5.89 6.26
C PRO A 181 -39.03 -4.96 5.10
N GLY A 182 -38.63 -3.68 5.20
CA GLY A 182 -38.79 -2.70 4.13
C GLY A 182 -37.73 -2.83 3.02
N THR A 183 -36.65 -3.56 3.26
CA THR A 183 -35.61 -3.91 2.29
C THR A 183 -35.82 -5.33 1.75
N SER A 184 -35.40 -5.56 0.50
CA SER A 184 -35.55 -6.88 -0.15
C SER A 184 -34.70 -7.95 0.53
N VAL A 185 -35.35 -8.99 1.05
CA VAL A 185 -34.69 -10.23 1.50
C VAL A 185 -34.27 -11.04 0.27
N PRO A 186 -33.04 -11.59 0.20
CA PRO A 186 -32.62 -12.41 -0.94
C PRO A 186 -33.51 -13.63 -1.18
N ALA A 187 -33.67 -14.04 -2.44
CA ALA A 187 -34.53 -15.15 -2.81
C ALA A 187 -34.09 -16.46 -2.12
N GLY A 188 -35.02 -17.10 -1.40
CA GLY A 188 -34.76 -18.32 -0.63
C GLY A 188 -34.09 -18.11 0.74
N ALA A 189 -33.69 -16.88 1.10
CA ALA A 189 -33.15 -16.58 2.41
C ALA A 189 -34.25 -16.53 3.49
N ARG A 190 -33.93 -17.06 4.67
CA ARG A 190 -34.80 -17.00 5.85
C ARG A 190 -34.55 -15.72 6.63
N THR A 191 -35.60 -15.18 7.24
CA THR A 191 -35.49 -14.11 8.25
C THR A 191 -35.55 -14.72 9.65
N THR A 192 -34.65 -14.27 10.52
CA THR A 192 -34.62 -14.62 11.95
C THR A 192 -34.84 -13.34 12.74
N LEU A 193 -35.82 -13.32 13.66
CA LEU A 193 -36.08 -12.15 14.50
C LEU A 193 -34.87 -11.88 15.41
N VAL A 194 -34.33 -10.66 15.34
CA VAL A 194 -33.26 -10.18 16.24
C VAL A 194 -33.87 -9.49 17.44
N ALA A 195 -34.80 -8.54 17.21
CA ALA A 195 -35.50 -7.83 18.26
C ALA A 195 -36.78 -7.14 17.75
N VAL A 196 -37.66 -6.78 18.67
CA VAL A 196 -38.74 -5.81 18.43
C VAL A 196 -38.60 -4.68 19.44
N ALA A 197 -38.53 -3.44 18.96
CA ALA A 197 -38.43 -2.25 19.78
C ALA A 197 -39.62 -1.32 19.50
N ALA A 198 -40.14 -0.67 20.54
CA ALA A 198 -41.06 0.45 20.38
C ALA A 198 -40.46 1.73 20.98
N ALA A 199 -40.66 2.86 20.32
CA ALA A 199 -40.25 4.17 20.81
C ALA A 199 -41.22 5.27 20.34
N ARG A 200 -41.46 6.26 21.19
CA ARG A 200 -42.29 7.43 20.86
C ARG A 200 -41.53 8.35 19.91
N CYS A 201 -42.20 8.83 18.87
CA CYS A 201 -41.62 9.86 18.00
C CYS A 201 -41.65 11.22 18.70
N THR A 202 -40.64 12.06 18.48
CA THR A 202 -40.56 13.40 19.11
C THR A 202 -41.59 14.38 18.52
N GLU A 203 -42.09 14.08 17.33
CA GLU A 203 -43.11 14.83 16.60
C GLU A 203 -44.31 13.92 16.31
N ASP A 204 -45.53 14.46 16.44
CA ASP A 204 -46.74 13.67 16.19
C ASP A 204 -46.95 13.40 14.69
N GLY A 205 -47.65 12.31 14.38
CA GLY A 205 -47.67 11.73 13.03
C GLY A 205 -46.33 11.11 12.58
N CYS A 206 -45.26 11.28 13.37
CA CYS A 206 -43.92 10.75 13.14
C CYS A 206 -43.40 11.00 11.71
N PRO A 207 -43.22 12.25 11.26
CA PRO A 207 -42.84 12.58 9.88
C PRO A 207 -41.46 12.02 9.49
N LEU A 208 -41.27 11.77 8.18
CA LEU A 208 -39.97 11.53 7.55
C LEU A 208 -39.65 12.76 6.69
N PRO A 209 -38.78 13.67 7.15
CA PRO A 209 -38.34 14.79 6.32
C PRO A 209 -37.47 14.27 5.17
N GLU A 210 -37.54 14.94 4.02
CA GLU A 210 -36.75 14.58 2.85
C GLU A 210 -35.24 14.59 3.18
N GLY A 211 -34.54 13.51 2.84
CA GLY A 211 -33.11 13.36 3.12
C GLY A 211 -32.72 13.20 4.60
N ALA A 212 -33.68 13.06 5.52
CA ALA A 212 -33.44 13.00 6.97
C ALA A 212 -34.07 11.77 7.64
N SER A 213 -33.85 11.64 8.96
CA SER A 213 -34.35 10.54 9.79
C SER A 213 -35.61 10.94 10.56
N ARG A 214 -36.54 9.98 10.74
CA ARG A 214 -37.63 10.11 11.73
C ARG A 214 -37.03 10.22 13.13
N LYS A 215 -37.52 11.14 13.97
CA LYS A 215 -36.92 11.40 15.29
C LYS A 215 -37.68 10.72 16.42
N LEU A 216 -36.93 10.00 17.26
CA LEU A 216 -37.43 9.21 18.39
C LEU A 216 -36.95 9.75 19.74
N ASP A 217 -37.80 9.64 20.75
CA ASP A 217 -37.46 9.89 22.15
C ASP A 217 -36.77 8.65 22.73
N ARG A 218 -35.43 8.73 22.83
CA ARG A 218 -34.57 7.65 23.35
C ARG A 218 -35.00 7.14 24.73
N SER A 219 -35.58 7.99 25.58
CA SER A 219 -36.01 7.58 26.93
C SER A 219 -37.21 6.63 26.93
N THR A 220 -37.88 6.49 25.79
CA THR A 220 -39.07 5.63 25.61
C THR A 220 -38.81 4.31 24.90
N VAL A 221 -37.56 4.04 24.49
CA VAL A 221 -37.19 2.78 23.83
C VAL A 221 -37.50 1.61 24.76
N THR A 222 -38.37 0.71 24.28
CA THR A 222 -38.88 -0.44 25.03
C THR A 222 -38.65 -1.71 24.22
N ASP A 223 -37.98 -2.70 24.80
CA ASP A 223 -37.83 -4.03 24.22
C ASP A 223 -39.13 -4.83 24.35
N LEU A 224 -39.71 -5.18 23.21
CA LEU A 224 -40.94 -5.98 23.09
C LEU A 224 -40.66 -7.41 22.59
N THR A 225 -39.39 -7.79 22.39
CA THR A 225 -38.99 -9.08 21.79
C THR A 225 -39.56 -10.27 22.57
N GLY A 226 -39.55 -10.22 23.90
CA GLY A 226 -40.12 -11.25 24.77
C GLY A 226 -41.66 -11.34 24.77
N GLN A 227 -42.36 -10.41 24.13
CA GLN A 227 -43.82 -10.40 23.99
C GLN A 227 -44.29 -11.06 22.68
N VAL A 228 -43.38 -11.28 21.73
CA VAL A 228 -43.67 -11.90 20.43
C VAL A 228 -43.97 -13.38 20.60
N LYS A 229 -45.06 -13.86 19.99
CA LYS A 229 -45.44 -15.28 19.98
C LYS A 229 -45.79 -15.68 18.55
N ASN A 230 -45.15 -16.73 18.04
CA ASN A 230 -45.38 -17.26 16.68
C ASN A 230 -45.24 -16.21 15.54
N GLY A 231 -44.46 -15.14 15.74
CA GLY A 231 -44.31 -14.04 14.77
C GLY A 231 -45.36 -12.93 14.89
N GLU A 232 -46.29 -13.04 15.84
CA GLU A 232 -47.29 -12.03 16.16
C GLU A 232 -46.95 -11.27 17.44
N LEU A 233 -47.41 -10.02 17.51
CA LEU A 233 -47.33 -9.18 18.70
C LEU A 233 -48.74 -8.72 19.09
N THR A 234 -49.01 -8.66 20.39
CA THR A 234 -50.13 -7.92 20.97
C THR A 234 -49.58 -6.94 21.98
N TRP A 235 -49.61 -5.65 21.66
CA TRP A 235 -49.00 -4.58 22.47
C TRP A 235 -49.83 -3.30 22.38
N THR A 236 -50.04 -2.63 23.50
CA THR A 236 -50.72 -1.32 23.55
C THR A 236 -49.69 -0.22 23.75
N ALA A 237 -49.69 0.77 22.86
CA ALA A 237 -48.84 1.94 23.00
C ALA A 237 -49.20 2.71 24.28
N PRO A 238 -48.23 3.11 25.12
CA PRO A 238 -48.51 3.83 26.36
C PRO A 238 -49.44 5.04 26.17
N ALA A 239 -50.43 5.17 27.06
CA ALA A 239 -51.42 6.24 27.01
C ALA A 239 -50.76 7.62 27.22
N GLY A 240 -51.27 8.64 26.53
CA GLY A 240 -50.69 9.98 26.51
C GLY A 240 -50.92 10.65 25.16
N THR A 241 -49.93 11.38 24.68
CA THR A 241 -49.94 12.04 23.36
C THR A 241 -48.79 11.57 22.48
N GLY A 242 -48.99 11.67 21.16
CA GLY A 242 -47.99 11.36 20.15
C GLY A 242 -48.15 10.00 19.49
N THR A 243 -47.29 9.77 18.50
CA THR A 243 -47.21 8.56 17.69
C THR A 243 -46.01 7.72 18.11
N TRP A 244 -46.18 6.40 18.22
CA TRP A 244 -45.13 5.43 18.52
C TRP A 244 -44.72 4.69 17.26
N ALA A 245 -43.41 4.58 17.03
CA ALA A 245 -42.83 3.69 16.04
C ALA A 245 -42.63 2.30 16.67
N LEU A 246 -43.22 1.29 16.04
CA LEU A 246 -42.96 -0.13 16.31
C LEU A 246 -41.98 -0.64 15.24
N LEU A 247 -40.81 -1.11 15.65
CA LEU A 247 -39.72 -1.54 14.79
C LEU A 247 -39.41 -3.01 15.02
N ALA A 248 -39.45 -3.81 13.95
CA ALA A 248 -39.08 -5.23 13.99
C ALA A 248 -37.80 -5.44 13.19
N PHE A 249 -36.76 -5.97 13.85
CA PHE A 249 -35.44 -6.17 13.28
C PHE A 249 -35.19 -7.66 13.04
N TYR A 250 -34.68 -7.99 11.86
CA TYR A 250 -34.42 -9.35 11.45
C TYR A 250 -33.00 -9.48 10.91
N GLN A 251 -32.35 -10.58 11.24
CA GLN A 251 -31.18 -11.05 10.53
C GLN A 251 -31.64 -11.87 9.33
N THR A 252 -30.97 -11.71 8.20
CA THR A 252 -31.08 -12.62 7.07
C THR A 252 -29.73 -12.73 6.37
N ALA A 253 -29.62 -13.65 5.41
CA ALA A 253 -28.43 -13.74 4.58
C ALA A 253 -28.25 -12.45 3.77
N ASP A 254 -27.02 -12.04 3.57
CA ASP A 254 -26.68 -10.92 2.71
C ASP A 254 -27.00 -11.23 1.23
N GLY A 255 -26.73 -12.46 0.81
CA GLY A 255 -27.04 -12.96 -0.52
C GLY A 255 -26.03 -12.58 -1.61
N LEU A 256 -24.98 -11.82 -1.28
CA LEU A 256 -23.91 -11.48 -2.22
C LEU A 256 -23.22 -12.73 -2.77
N THR A 257 -23.24 -12.84 -4.10
CA THR A 257 -22.43 -13.75 -4.90
C THR A 257 -21.53 -12.91 -5.80
N LYS A 258 -20.34 -13.41 -6.13
CA LYS A 258 -19.40 -12.77 -7.06
C LYS A 258 -19.11 -13.71 -8.22
N THR A 259 -19.31 -13.19 -9.44
CA THR A 259 -18.77 -13.63 -10.75
C THR A 259 -18.90 -15.09 -11.20
N ALA A 260 -19.42 -16.01 -10.38
CA ALA A 260 -19.58 -17.43 -10.70
C ALA A 260 -18.29 -18.07 -11.28
N LEU A 261 -17.21 -18.06 -10.48
CA LEU A 261 -15.88 -18.52 -10.91
C LEU A 261 -15.38 -19.78 -10.17
N SER A 262 -16.15 -20.28 -9.19
CA SER A 262 -15.85 -21.46 -8.39
C SER A 262 -16.27 -22.77 -9.09
N ALA A 263 -15.73 -23.91 -8.64
CA ALA A 263 -16.10 -25.26 -9.11
C ALA A 263 -17.61 -25.62 -8.98
N THR A 264 -18.37 -24.79 -8.27
CA THR A 264 -19.83 -24.83 -8.13
C THR A 264 -20.40 -23.44 -8.38
N SER A 265 -21.70 -23.34 -8.64
CA SER A 265 -22.41 -22.06 -8.71
C SER A 265 -23.89 -22.28 -8.33
N PRO A 266 -24.54 -21.36 -7.59
CA PRO A 266 -23.97 -20.16 -6.97
C PRO A 266 -23.06 -20.51 -5.78
N ASN A 267 -22.16 -19.58 -5.43
CA ASN A 267 -21.50 -19.56 -4.13
C ASN A 267 -21.61 -18.17 -3.50
N TYR A 268 -21.82 -18.14 -2.19
CA TYR A 268 -22.03 -16.92 -1.42
C TYR A 268 -20.74 -16.48 -0.73
N VAL A 269 -20.60 -15.15 -0.56
CA VAL A 269 -19.49 -14.56 0.20
C VAL A 269 -19.55 -15.03 1.65
N VAL A 270 -18.40 -15.34 2.24
CA VAL A 270 -18.31 -15.82 3.63
C VAL A 270 -18.56 -14.71 4.65
N ASP A 271 -19.02 -15.06 5.86
CA ASP A 271 -19.22 -14.10 6.95
C ASP A 271 -17.88 -13.68 7.58
N HIS A 272 -17.38 -12.51 7.17
CA HIS A 272 -16.14 -11.90 7.64
C HIS A 272 -16.18 -11.39 9.10
N LEU A 273 -17.34 -11.45 9.77
CA LEU A 273 -17.49 -11.10 11.20
C LEU A 273 -17.50 -12.34 12.11
N SER A 274 -17.30 -13.52 11.51
CA SER A 274 -17.40 -14.81 12.19
C SER A 274 -16.14 -15.66 12.00
N GLY A 275 -15.82 -16.45 13.03
CA GLY A 275 -14.86 -17.55 12.87
C GLY A 275 -15.41 -18.68 11.99
N THR A 276 -16.72 -18.74 11.75
CA THR A 276 -17.37 -19.72 10.87
C THR A 276 -17.02 -19.48 9.40
N GLY A 277 -17.06 -18.22 8.95
CA GLY A 277 -16.65 -17.81 7.60
C GLY A 277 -15.17 -18.10 7.34
N ALA A 278 -14.29 -17.66 8.24
CA ALA A 278 -12.85 -17.98 8.18
C ALA A 278 -12.60 -19.50 8.14
N LYS A 279 -13.31 -20.27 8.98
CA LYS A 279 -13.23 -21.73 8.99
C LYS A 279 -13.76 -22.36 7.70
N ALA A 280 -14.75 -21.79 7.03
CA ALA A 280 -15.25 -22.30 5.75
C ALA A 280 -14.18 -22.21 4.65
N VAL A 281 -13.47 -21.06 4.57
CA VAL A 281 -12.31 -20.88 3.69
C VAL A 281 -11.23 -21.92 4.02
N ALA A 282 -10.77 -21.95 5.27
CA ALA A 282 -9.70 -22.86 5.71
C ALA A 282 -10.04 -24.34 5.46
N SER A 283 -11.28 -24.76 5.77
CA SER A 283 -11.73 -26.14 5.58
C SER A 283 -11.79 -26.52 4.10
N PHE A 284 -12.21 -25.61 3.23
CA PHE A 284 -12.20 -25.84 1.78
C PHE A 284 -10.76 -26.07 1.29
N TRP A 285 -9.85 -25.14 1.57
CA TRP A 285 -8.44 -25.23 1.20
C TRP A 285 -7.77 -26.52 1.68
N ASN A 286 -7.96 -26.87 2.95
CA ASN A 286 -7.41 -28.09 3.56
C ASN A 286 -7.90 -29.37 2.86
N SER A 287 -9.13 -29.36 2.35
CA SER A 287 -9.75 -30.53 1.70
C SER A 287 -9.47 -30.65 0.19
N ALA A 288 -9.34 -29.51 -0.51
CA ALA A 288 -9.31 -29.46 -1.98
C ALA A 288 -7.95 -29.07 -2.56
N ILE A 289 -7.24 -28.13 -1.92
CA ILE A 289 -6.04 -27.48 -2.49
C ILE A 289 -4.75 -27.99 -1.83
N PHE A 290 -4.71 -28.10 -0.50
CA PHE A 290 -3.55 -28.57 0.28
C PHE A 290 -3.38 -30.09 0.25
N THR A 291 -3.29 -30.65 -0.95
CA THR A 291 -2.83 -32.03 -1.15
C THR A 291 -1.39 -32.19 -0.63
N PRO A 292 -0.93 -33.41 -0.30
CA PRO A 292 0.46 -33.65 0.08
C PRO A 292 1.48 -33.26 -1.01
N ALA A 293 1.08 -33.18 -2.28
CA ALA A 293 1.94 -32.68 -3.34
C ALA A 293 2.04 -31.15 -3.31
N THR A 294 0.92 -30.45 -3.11
CA THR A 294 0.88 -28.99 -2.94
C THR A 294 1.71 -28.56 -1.73
N GLN A 295 1.50 -29.17 -0.56
CA GLN A 295 2.25 -28.83 0.66
C GLN A 295 3.77 -28.98 0.46
N ARG A 296 4.25 -30.10 -0.11
CA ARG A 296 5.69 -30.30 -0.40
C ARG A 296 6.31 -29.29 -1.38
N LEU A 297 5.50 -28.58 -2.16
CA LEU A 297 5.95 -27.49 -3.04
C LEU A 297 5.96 -26.14 -2.30
N LEU A 298 5.01 -25.93 -1.38
CA LEU A 298 4.98 -24.75 -0.50
C LEU A 298 6.11 -24.79 0.55
N ASP A 299 6.39 -25.96 1.14
CA ASP A 299 7.47 -26.17 2.12
C ASP A 299 8.84 -25.71 1.57
N ARG A 300 9.08 -25.88 0.26
CA ARG A 300 10.31 -25.45 -0.42
C ARG A 300 10.46 -23.94 -0.54
N MET A 301 9.38 -23.19 -0.33
CA MET A 301 9.41 -21.73 -0.28
C MET A 301 9.91 -21.20 1.06
N ASP A 302 10.11 -22.04 2.09
CA ASP A 302 10.73 -21.69 3.37
C ASP A 302 10.01 -20.53 4.09
N GLY A 303 8.68 -20.65 4.25
CA GLY A 303 7.85 -19.64 4.93
C GLY A 303 7.56 -18.36 4.13
N ARG A 304 8.00 -18.28 2.86
CA ARG A 304 7.89 -17.06 2.03
C ARG A 304 6.65 -16.97 1.13
N GLY A 305 5.79 -18.01 1.12
CA GLY A 305 4.52 -18.00 0.39
C GLY A 305 3.38 -17.44 1.25
N SER A 306 2.31 -16.94 0.61
CA SER A 306 1.21 -16.27 1.32
C SER A 306 -0.16 -16.71 0.81
N ILE A 307 -1.16 -16.77 1.71
CA ILE A 307 -2.57 -16.72 1.29
C ILE A 307 -3.00 -15.25 1.30
N PHE A 308 -3.68 -14.81 0.25
CA PHE A 308 -4.02 -13.41 -0.01
C PHE A 308 -5.53 -13.14 0.05
N GLU A 309 -5.89 -12.02 0.71
CA GLU A 309 -7.20 -11.35 0.63
C GLU A 309 -7.05 -9.95 0.01
N ASP A 310 -7.76 -9.71 -1.08
CA ASP A 310 -7.88 -8.37 -1.69
C ASP A 310 -8.80 -7.46 -0.86
N SER A 311 -8.98 -6.21 -1.28
CA SER A 311 -9.84 -5.23 -0.60
C SER A 311 -11.28 -5.70 -0.36
N LEU A 312 -11.89 -5.18 0.71
CA LEU A 312 -13.18 -5.62 1.24
C LEU A 312 -14.38 -5.08 0.43
N GLU A 313 -14.62 -5.58 -0.78
CA GLU A 313 -15.79 -5.24 -1.61
C GLU A 313 -17.12 -5.87 -1.12
N MET A 314 -17.48 -5.69 0.16
CA MET A 314 -18.58 -6.39 0.86
C MET A 314 -20.01 -5.90 0.51
N GLY A 315 -20.21 -5.27 -0.64
CA GLY A 315 -21.52 -4.73 -1.05
C GLY A 315 -21.97 -3.51 -0.25
N SER A 316 -23.26 -3.17 -0.34
CA SER A 316 -23.86 -1.97 0.26
C SER A 316 -24.73 -2.24 1.50
N ASN A 317 -25.07 -3.50 1.75
CA ASN A 317 -25.98 -3.90 2.83
C ASN A 317 -25.34 -3.74 4.21
N GLN A 318 -26.18 -3.58 5.23
CA GLN A 318 -25.74 -3.45 6.61
C GLN A 318 -25.37 -4.81 7.20
N LEU A 319 -24.08 -5.12 7.19
CA LEU A 319 -23.52 -6.42 7.60
C LEU A 319 -23.84 -6.78 9.07
N TRP A 320 -23.99 -8.08 9.31
CA TRP A 320 -24.33 -8.66 10.61
C TRP A 320 -23.65 -10.02 10.78
N THR A 321 -23.83 -10.66 11.94
CA THR A 321 -23.49 -12.08 12.14
C THR A 321 -24.41 -12.70 13.21
N TRP A 322 -24.53 -14.03 13.23
CA TRP A 322 -25.47 -14.79 14.06
C TRP A 322 -25.41 -14.48 15.57
N ASP A 323 -24.25 -14.10 16.10
CA ASP A 323 -24.10 -13.74 17.51
C ASP A 323 -23.85 -12.25 17.76
N PHE A 324 -23.98 -11.39 16.74
CA PHE A 324 -23.65 -9.95 16.81
C PHE A 324 -24.35 -9.25 17.97
N ALA A 325 -25.65 -9.48 18.20
CA ALA A 325 -26.39 -8.90 19.31
C ALA A 325 -25.77 -9.21 20.69
N SER A 326 -25.29 -10.45 20.87
CA SER A 326 -24.61 -10.88 22.10
C SER A 326 -23.20 -10.30 22.21
N GLN A 327 -22.47 -10.20 21.09
CA GLN A 327 -21.12 -9.61 21.06
C GLN A 327 -21.14 -8.11 21.28
N PHE A 328 -22.10 -7.40 20.69
CA PHE A 328 -22.37 -5.99 20.94
C PHE A 328 -22.61 -5.78 22.44
N THR A 329 -23.54 -6.53 23.03
CA THR A 329 -23.84 -6.43 24.46
C THR A 329 -22.61 -6.69 25.33
N LYS A 330 -21.82 -7.73 25.00
CA LYS A 330 -20.58 -8.09 25.70
C LYS A 330 -19.47 -7.02 25.57
N ARG A 331 -19.30 -6.42 24.39
CA ARG A 331 -18.18 -5.53 24.05
C ARG A 331 -18.48 -4.04 24.31
N ARG A 332 -19.75 -3.64 24.28
CA ARG A 332 -20.23 -2.26 24.47
C ARG A 332 -20.90 -2.05 25.83
N GLY A 333 -21.35 -3.12 26.49
CA GLY A 333 -21.82 -3.09 27.89
C GLY A 333 -23.28 -2.67 28.10
N TYR A 334 -24.09 -2.64 27.04
CA TYR A 334 -25.53 -2.37 27.08
C TYR A 334 -26.24 -3.11 25.94
N SER A 335 -27.58 -3.18 25.96
CA SER A 335 -28.34 -3.97 24.98
C SER A 335 -28.22 -3.38 23.58
N VAL A 336 -28.05 -4.24 22.56
CA VAL A 336 -28.12 -3.77 21.16
C VAL A 336 -29.50 -3.16 20.83
N VAL A 337 -30.56 -3.56 21.53
CA VAL A 337 -31.93 -3.05 21.31
C VAL A 337 -32.02 -1.53 21.54
N ASP A 338 -31.22 -0.99 22.47
CA ASP A 338 -31.14 0.46 22.70
C ASP A 338 -30.52 1.20 21.51
N ALA A 339 -29.67 0.51 20.73
CA ALA A 339 -29.00 1.05 19.55
C ALA A 339 -29.84 0.89 18.27
N LEU A 340 -30.53 -0.25 18.12
CA LEU A 340 -31.18 -0.70 16.88
C LEU A 340 -31.99 0.39 16.14
N PRO A 341 -32.81 1.24 16.81
CA PRO A 341 -33.51 2.33 16.12
C PRO A 341 -32.58 3.29 15.37
N ALA A 342 -31.42 3.65 15.95
CA ALA A 342 -30.43 4.51 15.30
C ALA A 342 -29.54 3.80 14.26
N LEU A 343 -29.72 2.47 14.11
CA LEU A 343 -29.02 1.63 13.15
C LEU A 343 -29.89 1.27 11.94
N THR A 344 -31.10 1.79 11.79
CA THR A 344 -32.00 1.42 10.67
C THR A 344 -31.48 1.92 9.32
N GLY A 345 -30.96 1.05 8.46
CA GLY A 345 -30.62 1.40 7.07
C GLY A 345 -29.32 2.20 6.90
N ILE A 346 -28.35 2.02 7.81
CA ILE A 346 -27.08 2.78 7.83
C ILE A 346 -26.03 2.30 6.81
N GLY A 347 -26.36 1.26 6.03
CA GLY A 347 -25.50 0.66 5.00
C GLY A 347 -24.28 -0.08 5.55
N ALA A 348 -23.47 -0.64 4.64
CA ALA A 348 -22.27 -1.41 4.98
C ALA A 348 -21.28 -0.65 5.89
N GLN A 349 -21.14 0.66 5.68
CA GLN A 349 -20.19 1.51 6.38
C GLN A 349 -20.71 2.02 7.75
N GLY A 350 -22.00 1.84 8.03
CA GLY A 350 -22.63 2.35 9.25
C GLY A 350 -22.74 3.88 9.33
N THR A 351 -22.57 4.59 8.20
CA THR A 351 -22.49 6.05 8.11
C THR A 351 -23.64 6.69 7.33
N ALA A 352 -24.46 5.91 6.61
CA ALA A 352 -25.59 6.46 5.85
C ALA A 352 -26.67 7.05 6.76
N THR A 353 -27.47 7.98 6.24
CA THR A 353 -28.62 8.56 6.95
C THR A 353 -29.59 7.46 7.38
N PRO A 354 -29.81 7.23 8.69
CA PRO A 354 -30.71 6.17 9.13
C PRO A 354 -32.17 6.57 8.92
N GLY A 355 -33.05 5.58 8.76
CA GLY A 355 -34.50 5.79 8.71
C GLY A 355 -35.07 6.40 10.00
N PHE A 356 -34.51 6.03 11.15
CA PHE A 356 -34.82 6.55 12.48
C PHE A 356 -33.54 7.01 13.20
N ASP A 357 -33.63 8.09 13.97
CA ASP A 357 -32.53 8.58 14.82
C ASP A 357 -33.13 9.20 16.10
N PHE A 358 -32.33 9.42 17.14
CA PHE A 358 -32.79 9.98 18.40
C PHE A 358 -32.78 11.51 18.39
N GLY A 359 -33.83 12.12 18.96
CA GLY A 359 -33.98 13.58 19.05
C GLY A 359 -32.93 14.26 19.94
N ASP A 360 -32.27 13.52 20.83
CA ASP A 360 -31.16 13.99 21.67
C ASP A 360 -29.80 13.95 20.95
N GLY A 361 -29.75 13.54 19.68
CA GLY A 361 -28.54 13.43 18.87
C GLY A 361 -27.64 12.24 19.20
N SER A 362 -28.06 11.34 20.10
CA SER A 362 -27.25 10.20 20.53
C SER A 362 -27.03 9.11 19.46
N GLY A 363 -27.84 9.07 18.38
CA GLY A 363 -27.75 8.01 17.37
C GLY A 363 -26.39 7.87 16.70
N ALA A 364 -25.65 8.97 16.53
CA ALA A 364 -24.28 8.95 16.01
C ALA A 364 -23.33 8.12 16.90
N ARG A 365 -23.53 8.13 18.22
CA ARG A 365 -22.76 7.33 19.18
C ARG A 365 -23.14 5.84 19.12
N TYR A 366 -24.43 5.53 18.93
CA TYR A 366 -24.89 4.16 18.72
C TYR A 366 -24.34 3.57 17.40
N ARG A 367 -24.29 4.37 16.32
CA ARG A 367 -23.63 3.98 15.05
C ARG A 367 -22.12 3.74 15.24
N GLN A 368 -21.43 4.58 16.01
CA GLN A 368 -20.02 4.37 16.35
C GLN A 368 -19.79 3.03 17.09
N ASP A 369 -20.65 2.68 18.06
CA ASP A 369 -20.55 1.40 18.77
C ASP A 369 -20.85 0.18 17.89
N TYR A 370 -21.74 0.32 16.88
CA TYR A 370 -21.94 -0.69 15.85
C TYR A 370 -20.66 -0.87 15.00
N ARG A 371 -20.07 0.23 14.49
CA ARG A 371 -18.84 0.21 13.68
C ARG A 371 -17.67 -0.40 14.45
N GLN A 372 -17.48 -0.04 15.72
CA GLN A 372 -16.42 -0.64 16.55
C GLN A 372 -16.68 -2.13 16.78
N THR A 373 -17.94 -2.53 16.97
CA THR A 373 -18.28 -3.96 17.14
C THR A 373 -18.01 -4.75 15.87
N TRP A 374 -18.31 -4.17 14.70
CA TRP A 374 -17.98 -4.72 13.38
C TRP A 374 -16.44 -4.91 13.23
N SER A 375 -15.65 -3.85 13.52
CA SER A 375 -14.17 -3.91 13.50
C SER A 375 -13.61 -4.98 14.43
N ASP A 376 -14.04 -4.97 15.70
CA ASP A 376 -13.59 -5.92 16.72
C ASP A 376 -13.85 -7.38 16.29
N LEU A 377 -14.95 -7.65 15.59
CA LEU A 377 -15.32 -9.00 15.15
C LEU A 377 -14.49 -9.47 13.94
N TYR A 378 -14.28 -8.60 12.94
CA TYR A 378 -13.39 -8.89 11.81
C TYR A 378 -11.96 -9.19 12.29
N ILE A 379 -11.41 -8.32 13.14
CA ILE A 379 -10.03 -8.43 13.64
C ILE A 379 -9.86 -9.68 14.52
N ASP A 380 -10.67 -9.84 15.58
CA ASP A 380 -10.48 -10.89 16.58
C ASP A 380 -10.77 -12.30 16.05
N ARG A 381 -11.65 -12.44 15.04
CA ARG A 381 -12.21 -13.74 14.63
C ARG A 381 -11.83 -14.16 13.22
N TYR A 382 -11.81 -13.22 12.29
CA TYR A 382 -11.60 -13.51 10.87
C TYR A 382 -10.12 -13.38 10.52
N VAL A 383 -9.55 -12.18 10.63
CA VAL A 383 -8.12 -11.92 10.34
C VAL A 383 -7.22 -12.77 11.22
N THR A 384 -7.41 -12.72 12.54
CA THR A 384 -6.64 -13.53 13.50
C THR A 384 -6.84 -15.04 13.27
N GLY A 385 -8.02 -15.46 12.82
CA GLY A 385 -8.31 -16.86 12.49
C GLY A 385 -7.57 -17.34 11.23
N LEU A 386 -7.55 -16.53 10.19
CA LEU A 386 -6.88 -16.84 8.93
C LEU A 386 -5.35 -16.75 9.04
N GLN A 387 -4.80 -15.81 9.82
CA GLN A 387 -3.36 -15.76 10.11
C GLN A 387 -2.88 -17.06 10.78
N HIS A 388 -3.52 -17.48 11.89
CA HIS A 388 -3.14 -18.73 12.56
C HIS A 388 -3.31 -19.98 11.67
N TRP A 389 -4.32 -19.99 10.78
CA TRP A 389 -4.49 -21.08 9.82
C TRP A 389 -3.38 -21.08 8.76
N ALA A 390 -3.03 -19.93 8.18
CA ALA A 390 -1.94 -19.82 7.21
C ALA A 390 -0.59 -20.26 7.83
N GLU A 391 -0.31 -19.83 9.07
CA GLU A 391 0.87 -20.25 9.83
C GLU A 391 0.94 -21.77 10.02
N SER A 392 -0.20 -22.43 10.26
CA SER A 392 -0.27 -23.90 10.42
C SER A 392 0.13 -24.69 9.16
N HIS A 393 0.16 -24.02 7.99
CA HIS A 393 0.61 -24.57 6.71
C HIS A 393 1.98 -24.02 6.26
N GLY A 394 2.69 -23.27 7.11
CA GLY A 394 3.97 -22.65 6.76
C GLY A 394 3.83 -21.48 5.78
N LEU A 395 2.67 -20.81 5.77
CA LEU A 395 2.36 -19.63 4.96
C LEU A 395 2.11 -18.42 5.87
N VAL A 396 1.98 -17.25 5.26
CA VAL A 396 1.58 -16.02 5.95
C VAL A 396 0.26 -15.50 5.39
N TYR A 397 -0.60 -14.91 6.23
CA TYR A 397 -1.78 -14.21 5.75
C TYR A 397 -1.41 -12.80 5.29
N ARG A 398 -1.58 -12.55 3.99
CA ARG A 398 -1.48 -11.23 3.37
C ARG A 398 -2.89 -10.72 3.12
N ALA A 399 -3.18 -9.49 3.49
CA ALA A 399 -4.52 -8.92 3.27
C ALA A 399 -4.44 -7.42 3.06
N GLN A 400 -5.48 -6.84 2.45
CA GLN A 400 -5.77 -5.41 2.39
C GLN A 400 -6.80 -5.01 3.48
N PRO A 401 -6.42 -4.92 4.78
CA PRO A 401 -7.37 -4.72 5.87
C PRO A 401 -7.74 -3.24 6.08
N TYR A 402 -8.39 -2.62 5.10
CA TYR A 402 -8.92 -1.25 5.18
C TYR A 402 -10.26 -1.12 4.42
N GLY A 403 -10.81 0.10 4.38
CA GLY A 403 -11.91 0.48 3.48
C GLY A 403 -13.33 0.24 3.98
N ASN A 404 -13.54 -0.75 4.83
CA ASN A 404 -14.77 -0.91 5.63
C ASN A 404 -14.58 -0.32 7.04
N PRO A 405 -15.55 -0.41 7.98
CA PRO A 405 -15.45 0.24 9.30
C PRO A 405 -14.40 -0.29 10.29
N ILE A 406 -13.19 -0.57 9.83
CA ILE A 406 -12.09 -1.21 10.57
C ILE A 406 -11.11 -0.19 11.15
N GLU A 407 -10.62 -0.50 12.33
CA GLU A 407 -9.43 0.12 12.91
C GLU A 407 -8.18 -0.43 12.19
N THR A 408 -7.75 0.22 11.11
CA THR A 408 -6.79 -0.31 10.12
C THR A 408 -5.43 -0.60 10.76
N GLY A 409 -4.94 0.31 11.59
CA GLY A 409 -3.70 0.12 12.33
C GLY A 409 -3.77 -1.06 13.32
N LYS A 410 -4.96 -1.39 13.84
CA LYS A 410 -5.14 -2.57 14.70
C LYS A 410 -5.22 -3.87 13.89
N ALA A 411 -5.92 -3.87 12.76
CA ALA A 411 -5.94 -5.02 11.86
C ALA A 411 -4.52 -5.38 11.37
N ALA A 412 -3.73 -4.37 11.01
CA ALA A 412 -2.33 -4.53 10.60
C ALA A 412 -1.38 -5.08 11.70
N GLN A 413 -1.78 -5.08 12.99
CA GLN A 413 -1.02 -5.78 14.05
C GLN A 413 -1.20 -7.30 14.03
N VAL A 414 -2.30 -7.81 13.44
CA VAL A 414 -2.66 -9.24 13.45
C VAL A 414 -2.64 -9.89 12.06
N THR A 415 -2.56 -9.10 10.99
CA THR A 415 -2.24 -9.58 9.64
C THR A 415 -0.73 -9.80 9.50
N GLY A 416 -0.29 -10.97 9.04
CA GLY A 416 1.13 -11.28 8.91
C GLY A 416 1.87 -10.49 7.81
N ILE A 417 1.16 -10.09 6.74
CA ILE A 417 1.59 -9.09 5.76
C ILE A 417 0.43 -8.13 5.52
N PRO A 418 0.37 -6.97 6.19
CA PRO A 418 -0.62 -5.96 5.87
C PRO A 418 -0.27 -5.27 4.54
N GLU A 419 -1.29 -5.00 3.73
CA GLU A 419 -1.18 -4.39 2.41
C GLU A 419 -2.07 -3.15 2.26
N GLY A 420 -1.56 -2.16 1.51
CA GLY A 420 -2.33 -1.05 0.94
C GLY A 420 -2.42 -1.14 -0.59
N GLU A 421 -3.09 -0.19 -1.23
CA GLU A 421 -3.15 -0.12 -2.70
C GLU A 421 -2.89 1.31 -3.21
N SER A 422 -2.29 1.45 -4.39
CA SER A 422 -2.11 2.77 -5.00
C SER A 422 -3.40 3.40 -5.52
N LEU A 423 -4.43 2.62 -5.85
CA LEU A 423 -5.64 3.18 -6.47
C LEU A 423 -6.47 3.96 -5.45
N ASN A 424 -6.59 3.44 -4.22
CA ASN A 424 -7.26 4.12 -3.12
C ASN A 424 -6.34 5.04 -2.30
N PHE A 425 -5.13 4.60 -1.92
CA PHE A 425 -4.22 5.43 -1.09
C PHE A 425 -3.40 6.42 -1.93
N GLY A 426 -3.26 6.19 -3.25
CA GLY A 426 -2.52 7.08 -4.16
C GLY A 426 -3.33 8.26 -4.69
N SER A 427 -4.66 8.22 -4.56
CA SER A 427 -5.54 9.34 -4.93
C SER A 427 -5.20 10.62 -4.13
N PRO A 428 -5.39 11.82 -4.70
CA PRO A 428 -5.20 13.08 -3.98
C PRO A 428 -6.17 13.25 -2.80
N ASN A 429 -5.78 12.78 -1.61
CA ASN A 429 -6.39 13.16 -0.34
C ASN A 429 -5.80 14.50 0.14
N ALA A 430 -6.50 15.20 1.05
CA ALA A 430 -6.09 16.54 1.53
C ALA A 430 -4.80 16.57 2.38
N TYR A 431 -4.19 15.41 2.65
CA TYR A 431 -3.06 15.20 3.53
C TYR A 431 -1.85 14.54 2.82
N GLY A 432 -1.99 14.13 1.56
CA GLY A 432 -1.00 13.40 0.76
C GLY A 432 -1.18 11.88 0.78
N ALA A 433 -0.81 11.23 -0.32
CA ALA A 433 -0.97 9.79 -0.55
C ALA A 433 -0.21 8.92 0.48
N GLU A 434 0.89 9.44 1.02
CA GLU A 434 1.76 8.72 1.95
C GLU A 434 1.10 8.49 3.33
N GLN A 435 -0.04 9.13 3.63
CA GLN A 435 -0.64 9.14 4.97
C GLN A 435 -1.42 7.88 5.32
N ASP A 436 -2.16 7.31 4.36
CA ASP A 436 -2.94 6.09 4.58
C ASP A 436 -2.02 4.87 4.78
N TYR A 437 -0.93 4.82 4.01
CA TYR A 437 0.17 3.88 4.24
C TYR A 437 0.77 4.02 5.65
N LYS A 438 0.87 5.23 6.23
CA LYS A 438 1.38 5.43 7.61
C LYS A 438 0.44 4.93 8.70
N VAL A 439 -0.85 4.74 8.42
CA VAL A 439 -1.79 4.08 9.35
C VAL A 439 -1.54 2.58 9.35
N LEU A 440 -1.42 1.99 8.16
CA LEU A 440 -1.10 0.58 7.96
C LEU A 440 0.28 0.22 8.54
N ALA A 441 1.31 1.01 8.22
CA ALA A 441 2.69 0.85 8.67
C ALA A 441 2.83 1.08 10.18
N GLY A 442 2.16 2.09 10.74
CA GLY A 442 2.13 2.31 12.19
C GLY A 442 1.61 1.09 12.95
N GLY A 443 0.57 0.42 12.43
CA GLY A 443 0.12 -0.88 12.94
C GLY A 443 1.22 -1.94 12.91
N ALA A 444 1.73 -2.26 11.73
CA ALA A 444 2.76 -3.29 11.51
C ALA A 444 4.04 -3.05 12.34
N HIS A 445 4.55 -1.82 12.35
CA HIS A 445 5.79 -1.47 13.01
C HIS A 445 5.70 -1.51 14.54
N THR A 446 4.51 -1.37 15.13
CA THR A 446 4.34 -1.51 16.61
C THR A 446 4.55 -2.93 17.13
N VAL A 447 4.36 -3.95 16.28
CA VAL A 447 4.60 -5.38 16.59
C VAL A 447 5.89 -5.92 15.95
N GLY A 448 6.63 -5.07 15.22
CA GLY A 448 7.91 -5.43 14.60
C GLY A 448 7.81 -6.09 13.23
N THR A 449 6.63 -6.10 12.60
CA THR A 449 6.45 -6.59 11.22
C THR A 449 7.24 -5.71 10.25
N THR A 450 8.21 -6.31 9.55
CA THR A 450 9.09 -5.61 8.59
C THR A 450 8.64 -5.73 7.14
N ARG A 451 7.65 -6.58 6.84
CA ARG A 451 7.10 -6.76 5.50
C ARG A 451 5.67 -6.22 5.45
N ILE A 452 5.57 -4.97 5.01
CA ILE A 452 4.35 -4.28 4.62
C ILE A 452 4.38 -4.19 3.10
N SER A 453 3.30 -4.58 2.42
CA SER A 453 3.24 -4.57 0.95
C SER A 453 2.27 -3.51 0.40
N THR A 454 2.34 -3.29 -0.90
CA THR A 454 1.33 -2.54 -1.64
C THR A 454 1.02 -3.26 -2.93
N GLU A 455 -0.26 -3.36 -3.27
CA GLU A 455 -0.67 -3.42 -4.66
C GLU A 455 -0.27 -2.08 -5.30
N CYS A 456 0.75 -2.06 -6.16
CA CYS A 456 1.17 -0.83 -6.82
C CYS A 456 0.60 -0.71 -8.22
N CYS A 457 0.26 0.55 -8.49
CA CYS A 457 0.28 1.16 -9.79
C CYS A 457 -0.88 0.66 -10.68
N ALA A 458 -1.98 0.27 -10.04
CA ALA A 458 -3.31 0.23 -10.64
C ALA A 458 -3.72 1.66 -11.01
N VAL A 459 -4.08 1.87 -12.28
CA VAL A 459 -4.46 3.20 -12.82
C VAL A 459 -5.67 3.05 -13.74
N PHE A 460 -6.76 3.77 -13.46
CA PHE A 460 -7.89 3.84 -14.39
C PHE A 460 -7.45 4.46 -15.72
N ASN A 461 -7.83 3.81 -16.81
CA ASN A 461 -7.41 4.07 -18.19
C ASN A 461 -5.89 3.96 -18.45
N GLY A 462 -5.15 3.27 -17.56
CA GLY A 462 -3.71 3.07 -17.66
C GLY A 462 -3.25 1.90 -18.53
N ALA A 463 -4.13 1.02 -19.01
CA ALA A 463 -3.74 -0.16 -19.78
C ALA A 463 -2.97 0.24 -21.04
N TYR A 464 -1.77 -0.34 -21.21
CA TYR A 464 -0.81 -0.06 -22.27
C TYR A 464 -0.26 1.38 -22.31
N ARG A 465 -0.70 2.25 -21.38
CA ARG A 465 -0.47 3.69 -21.30
C ARG A 465 0.48 4.07 -20.16
N SER A 466 0.61 3.23 -19.14
CA SER A 466 1.39 3.53 -17.94
C SER A 466 2.88 3.64 -18.24
N THR A 467 3.53 4.59 -17.56
CA THR A 467 4.97 4.91 -17.72
C THR A 467 5.76 4.48 -16.49
N VAL A 468 7.02 4.11 -16.67
CA VAL A 468 7.94 3.82 -15.54
C VAL A 468 8.19 5.08 -14.73
N ALA A 469 8.51 6.19 -15.40
CA ALA A 469 8.75 7.50 -14.79
C ALA A 469 8.32 8.60 -15.78
N GLY A 470 7.09 9.08 -15.64
CA GLY A 470 6.43 9.93 -16.63
C GLY A 470 5.78 11.13 -15.97
N ARG A 471 6.51 12.25 -15.94
CA ARG A 471 6.20 13.37 -15.04
C ARG A 471 4.89 14.13 -15.27
N ASP A 472 4.26 13.91 -16.42
CA ASP A 472 2.91 14.35 -16.71
C ASP A 472 2.46 13.69 -18.04
N LEU A 473 1.47 12.81 -17.96
CA LEU A 473 0.76 12.25 -19.13
C LEU A 473 -0.59 12.93 -19.38
N ASN A 474 -0.96 13.91 -18.53
CA ASN A 474 -2.30 14.46 -18.44
C ASN A 474 -2.38 15.94 -18.83
N GLN A 475 -1.27 16.58 -19.25
CA GLN A 475 -1.27 17.98 -19.75
C GLN A 475 -2.23 18.22 -20.93
N ASP A 476 -2.61 17.16 -21.64
CA ASP A 476 -3.57 17.18 -22.76
C ASP A 476 -4.94 16.56 -22.41
N LEU A 477 -5.19 16.16 -21.15
CA LEU A 477 -6.47 15.58 -20.70
C LEU A 477 -7.34 16.60 -19.94
N THR A 478 -7.93 17.55 -20.67
CA THR A 478 -9.02 18.37 -20.13
C THR A 478 -10.35 17.61 -20.20
N SER A 479 -10.55 16.62 -19.32
CA SER A 479 -11.85 15.95 -19.17
C SER A 479 -12.56 16.36 -17.87
N ASP A 480 -13.86 16.55 -17.99
CA ASP A 480 -14.84 16.84 -16.93
C ASP A 480 -15.25 15.56 -16.15
N GLN A 481 -14.55 14.45 -16.37
CA GLN A 481 -14.78 13.16 -15.73
C GLN A 481 -13.59 12.81 -14.81
N PRO A 482 -13.69 13.02 -13.48
CA PRO A 482 -12.57 12.81 -12.55
C PRO A 482 -11.90 11.43 -12.68
N TRP A 483 -12.73 10.38 -12.80
CA TRP A 483 -12.30 8.99 -12.93
C TRP A 483 -11.59 8.66 -14.26
N VAL A 484 -11.72 9.51 -15.28
CA VAL A 484 -11.08 9.34 -16.60
C VAL A 484 -9.69 9.96 -16.62
N ASN A 485 -9.41 10.91 -15.71
CA ASN A 485 -8.15 11.65 -15.64
C ASN A 485 -7.01 10.92 -14.92
N GLY A 486 -7.14 9.60 -14.66
CA GLY A 486 -6.05 8.72 -14.21
C GLY A 486 -5.15 9.32 -13.13
N ASP A 487 -5.74 9.70 -11.99
CA ASP A 487 -5.17 10.44 -10.84
C ASP A 487 -3.65 10.74 -10.90
N ALA A 488 -3.29 11.80 -11.63
CA ALA A 488 -2.05 12.58 -11.49
C ALA A 488 -0.74 11.80 -11.19
N GLN A 489 -0.54 10.61 -11.76
CA GLN A 489 0.66 9.80 -11.47
C GLN A 489 1.86 10.29 -12.30
N ASN A 490 2.98 10.57 -11.63
CA ASN A 490 4.26 10.92 -12.29
C ASN A 490 5.01 9.68 -12.80
N GLY A 491 4.27 8.64 -13.23
CA GLY A 491 4.75 7.30 -13.52
C GLY A 491 4.80 6.35 -12.32
N ASN A 492 4.91 5.07 -12.62
CA ASN A 492 4.87 3.95 -11.67
C ASN A 492 5.89 4.07 -10.52
N LEU A 493 7.08 4.61 -10.79
CA LEU A 493 8.10 4.80 -9.75
C LEU A 493 7.71 5.84 -8.69
N ASP A 494 7.08 6.95 -9.07
CA ASP A 494 6.60 7.96 -8.11
C ASP A 494 5.57 7.37 -7.15
N THR A 495 4.63 6.57 -7.69
CA THR A 495 3.64 5.82 -6.91
C THR A 495 4.30 4.83 -5.93
N ALA A 496 5.31 4.09 -6.38
CA ALA A 496 6.08 3.19 -5.51
C ALA A 496 6.90 3.93 -4.43
N TYR A 497 7.48 5.10 -4.76
CA TYR A 497 8.26 5.89 -3.82
C TYR A 497 7.40 6.54 -2.73
N LYS A 498 6.19 7.00 -3.07
CA LYS A 498 5.17 7.46 -2.10
C LYS A 498 4.78 6.35 -1.12
N ALA A 499 4.53 5.14 -1.62
CA ALA A 499 4.25 3.99 -0.77
C ALA A 499 5.43 3.68 0.17
N PHE A 500 6.68 3.67 -0.34
CA PHE A 500 7.88 3.50 0.49
C PHE A 500 8.06 4.60 1.54
N ALA A 501 7.80 5.86 1.19
CA ALA A 501 7.83 7.00 2.10
C ALA A 501 6.73 6.91 3.19
N GLY A 502 5.60 6.28 2.86
CA GLY A 502 4.55 5.89 3.79
C GLY A 502 4.84 4.65 4.65
N GLY A 503 5.98 3.97 4.45
CA GLY A 503 6.41 2.82 5.26
C GLY A 503 6.30 1.45 4.57
N VAL A 504 5.85 1.37 3.32
CA VAL A 504 5.81 0.12 2.55
C VAL A 504 7.21 -0.41 2.25
N THR A 505 7.32 -1.73 2.11
CA THR A 505 8.60 -2.45 1.95
C THR A 505 8.57 -3.54 0.87
N GLN A 506 7.44 -3.75 0.21
CA GLN A 506 7.27 -4.67 -0.91
C GLN A 506 6.24 -4.14 -1.92
N VAL A 507 6.66 -3.92 -3.15
CA VAL A 507 5.78 -3.67 -4.30
C VAL A 507 5.26 -5.00 -4.84
N VAL A 508 3.95 -5.07 -5.07
CA VAL A 508 3.29 -6.08 -5.90
C VAL A 508 2.66 -5.33 -7.07
N TRP A 509 3.24 -5.48 -8.26
CA TRP A 509 2.77 -4.79 -9.46
C TRP A 509 1.36 -5.26 -9.84
N HIS A 510 0.47 -4.31 -10.10
CA HIS A 510 -0.82 -4.52 -10.76
C HIS A 510 -0.69 -4.20 -12.26
N GLY A 511 -0.55 -5.18 -13.16
CA GLY A 511 -0.33 -6.62 -12.94
C GLY A 511 0.13 -7.30 -14.23
N PHE A 512 0.40 -8.59 -14.18
CA PHE A 512 0.77 -9.40 -15.33
C PHE A 512 -0.49 -10.14 -15.81
N ALA A 513 -0.84 -10.05 -17.08
CA ALA A 513 -1.93 -10.85 -17.63
C ALA A 513 -1.38 -12.13 -18.27
N TYR A 514 -2.05 -13.26 -18.06
CA TYR A 514 -1.82 -14.47 -18.86
C TYR A 514 -1.90 -14.13 -20.35
N LYS A 515 -1.10 -14.79 -21.19
CA LYS A 515 -0.84 -14.41 -22.58
C LYS A 515 -2.10 -14.35 -23.44
N ASP A 516 -2.82 -15.45 -23.51
CA ASP A 516 -3.88 -15.66 -24.50
C ASP A 516 -5.20 -16.07 -23.83
N ALA A 517 -6.32 -15.65 -24.40
CA ALA A 517 -7.62 -16.19 -24.03
C ALA A 517 -7.97 -17.32 -25.02
N PRO A 518 -8.75 -18.34 -24.62
CA PRO A 518 -9.24 -19.34 -25.56
C PRO A 518 -9.90 -18.68 -26.79
N ALA A 519 -9.45 -19.07 -27.99
CA ALA A 519 -9.80 -18.36 -29.21
C ALA A 519 -11.29 -18.54 -29.58
N GLY A 520 -12.08 -17.47 -29.49
CA GLY A 520 -13.42 -17.41 -30.06
C GLY A 520 -14.39 -16.50 -29.32
N LEU A 521 -15.06 -15.63 -30.09
CA LEU A 521 -16.14 -14.73 -29.69
C LEU A 521 -15.72 -13.48 -28.89
N ALA A 522 -16.29 -12.35 -29.31
CA ALA A 522 -16.38 -11.17 -28.45
C ALA A 522 -17.25 -11.51 -27.23
N SER A 523 -16.82 -11.02 -26.08
CA SER A 523 -17.42 -11.29 -24.78
C SER A 523 -18.93 -11.02 -24.71
N PRO A 524 -19.75 -11.87 -24.07
CA PRO A 524 -21.18 -11.61 -23.87
C PRO A 524 -21.44 -10.49 -22.84
N ASN A 525 -20.55 -10.34 -21.86
CA ASN A 525 -20.44 -9.10 -21.11
C ASN A 525 -19.71 -8.09 -21.99
N PRO A 526 -20.13 -6.83 -22.10
CA PRO A 526 -19.23 -5.80 -22.60
C PRO A 526 -18.09 -5.66 -21.57
N GLY A 527 -16.98 -6.39 -21.75
CA GLY A 527 -15.77 -6.14 -20.98
C GLY A 527 -14.85 -7.28 -20.56
N GLU A 528 -15.05 -8.52 -21.00
CA GLU A 528 -14.07 -9.60 -20.80
C GLU A 528 -13.59 -10.10 -22.16
N GLY A 529 -12.88 -9.24 -22.90
CA GLY A 529 -12.54 -9.46 -24.32
C GLY A 529 -11.07 -9.74 -24.57
N GLY A 530 -10.77 -10.89 -25.18
CA GLY A 530 -9.50 -11.13 -25.88
C GLY A 530 -9.49 -10.41 -27.23
N ALA A 531 -8.62 -9.42 -27.35
CA ALA A 531 -8.22 -8.76 -28.60
C ALA A 531 -6.72 -8.49 -28.51
N TRP A 532 -6.06 -8.12 -29.61
CA TRP A 532 -4.65 -7.73 -29.51
C TRP A 532 -4.47 -6.59 -28.49
N PRO A 533 -3.53 -6.70 -27.51
CA PRO A 533 -2.37 -7.61 -27.40
C PRO A 533 -2.52 -8.88 -26.51
N GLY A 534 -3.69 -9.50 -26.45
CA GLY A 534 -3.93 -10.78 -25.76
C GLY A 534 -4.99 -10.69 -24.66
N TYR A 535 -4.98 -11.62 -23.71
CA TYR A 535 -5.95 -11.59 -22.61
C TYR A 535 -5.78 -10.33 -21.75
N ASN A 536 -6.91 -9.69 -21.43
CA ASN A 536 -7.03 -8.51 -20.60
C ASN A 536 -8.35 -8.61 -19.78
N PRO A 537 -8.30 -8.95 -18.49
CA PRO A 537 -9.50 -9.05 -17.64
C PRO A 537 -10.09 -7.68 -17.25
N TRP A 538 -9.37 -6.58 -17.50
CA TRP A 538 -9.72 -5.24 -17.05
C TRP A 538 -10.44 -4.40 -18.10
N ASN A 539 -11.10 -4.97 -19.10
CA ASN A 539 -11.86 -4.20 -20.10
C ASN A 539 -13.24 -3.76 -19.57
N ILE A 540 -13.33 -3.23 -18.35
CA ILE A 540 -14.58 -2.96 -17.64
C ILE A 540 -15.59 -2.18 -18.52
N ARG A 541 -16.75 -2.81 -18.75
CA ARG A 541 -17.90 -2.23 -19.50
C ARG A 541 -17.63 -1.84 -20.95
N GLY A 542 -16.49 -2.23 -21.54
CA GLY A 542 -16.12 -1.88 -22.92
C GLY A 542 -15.70 -0.42 -23.12
N TYR A 543 -15.39 0.31 -22.04
CA TYR A 543 -14.96 1.72 -22.10
C TYR A 543 -14.00 2.15 -20.97
N LEU A 544 -13.94 1.40 -19.87
CA LEU A 544 -13.00 1.64 -18.77
C LEU A 544 -11.93 0.54 -18.82
N ASN A 545 -10.70 0.89 -18.45
CA ASN A 545 -9.67 -0.10 -18.20
C ASN A 545 -8.84 0.20 -16.95
N VAL A 546 -8.06 -0.78 -16.48
CA VAL A 546 -7.10 -0.60 -15.39
C VAL A 546 -5.73 -1.08 -15.87
N GLY A 547 -4.72 -0.22 -15.74
CA GLY A 547 -3.34 -0.55 -16.08
C GLY A 547 -2.60 -1.26 -14.94
N GLU A 548 -1.45 -1.89 -15.18
CA GLU A 548 -0.84 -2.21 -16.49
C GLU A 548 -0.98 -3.72 -16.81
N LEU A 549 -0.78 -4.11 -18.06
CA LEU A 549 -0.84 -5.48 -18.58
C LEU A 549 0.60 -5.96 -18.85
N PHE A 550 1.37 -6.10 -17.78
CA PHE A 550 2.80 -6.44 -17.83
C PHE A 550 3.09 -7.76 -18.55
N GLY A 551 4.26 -7.80 -19.19
CA GLY A 551 4.77 -8.94 -19.95
C GLY A 551 5.42 -8.51 -21.27
N PRO A 552 5.97 -9.45 -22.07
CA PRO A 552 6.72 -9.17 -23.30
C PRO A 552 5.89 -8.58 -24.45
N ARG A 553 4.59 -8.35 -24.23
CA ARG A 553 3.66 -7.65 -25.11
C ARG A 553 3.90 -6.13 -25.15
N VAL A 554 4.42 -5.51 -24.08
CA VAL A 554 4.72 -4.06 -24.04
C VAL A 554 6.20 -3.76 -24.32
N PRO A 555 6.58 -2.69 -25.07
CA PRO A 555 7.98 -2.45 -25.46
C PRO A 555 8.93 -2.21 -24.29
N GLN A 556 8.46 -1.51 -23.24
CA GLN A 556 9.25 -1.20 -22.05
C GLN A 556 9.57 -2.42 -21.16
N TRP A 557 8.94 -3.59 -21.37
CA TRP A 557 9.17 -4.80 -20.57
C TRP A 557 10.64 -5.26 -20.53
N GLN A 558 11.39 -5.06 -21.62
CA GLN A 558 12.82 -5.38 -21.68
C GLN A 558 13.66 -4.58 -20.65
N ASP A 559 13.18 -3.40 -20.25
CA ASP A 559 13.88 -2.50 -19.33
C ASP A 559 13.44 -2.72 -17.87
N TYR A 560 12.31 -3.39 -17.62
CA TYR A 560 11.77 -3.67 -16.28
C TYR A 560 12.70 -4.49 -15.38
N ARG A 561 13.69 -5.19 -15.95
CA ARG A 561 14.76 -5.80 -15.15
C ARG A 561 15.54 -4.78 -14.33
N SER A 562 15.88 -3.64 -14.92
CA SER A 562 16.57 -2.55 -14.23
C SER A 562 15.70 -1.92 -13.14
N VAL A 563 14.40 -1.75 -13.43
CA VAL A 563 13.39 -1.22 -12.51
C VAL A 563 13.19 -2.15 -11.29
N ASN A 564 13.04 -3.45 -11.53
CA ASN A 564 12.88 -4.43 -10.46
C ASN A 564 14.18 -4.65 -9.66
N ASP A 565 15.35 -4.61 -10.31
CA ASP A 565 16.63 -4.59 -9.60
C ASP A 565 16.73 -3.34 -8.70
N HIS A 566 16.36 -2.16 -9.20
CA HIS A 566 16.31 -0.92 -8.42
C HIS A 566 15.38 -1.00 -7.21
N LEU A 567 14.11 -1.37 -7.42
CA LEU A 567 13.14 -1.49 -6.33
C LEU A 567 13.57 -2.58 -5.33
N SER A 568 14.17 -3.67 -5.78
CA SER A 568 14.67 -4.72 -4.87
C SER A 568 15.80 -4.25 -3.94
N ARG A 569 16.60 -3.28 -4.39
CA ARG A 569 17.64 -2.63 -3.57
C ARG A 569 17.04 -1.68 -2.54
N LEU A 570 16.03 -0.90 -2.92
CA LEU A 570 15.26 -0.08 -1.97
C LEU A 570 14.55 -0.96 -0.93
N GLN A 571 13.86 -2.01 -1.36
CA GLN A 571 13.18 -2.96 -0.48
C GLN A 571 14.15 -3.71 0.45
N LEU A 572 15.37 -4.04 0.00
CA LEU A 572 16.40 -4.61 0.87
C LEU A 572 16.78 -3.64 2.00
N VAL A 573 16.97 -2.35 1.69
CA VAL A 573 17.27 -1.30 2.68
C VAL A 573 16.10 -1.06 3.62
N LEU A 574 14.89 -0.89 3.07
CA LEU A 574 13.66 -0.60 3.80
C LEU A 574 13.18 -1.75 4.70
N ARG A 575 13.81 -2.92 4.62
CA ARG A 575 13.60 -4.04 5.57
C ARG A 575 14.75 -4.27 6.54
N GLN A 576 15.87 -3.54 6.43
CA GLN A 576 16.96 -3.70 7.41
C GLN A 576 16.49 -3.26 8.80
N GLY A 577 16.66 -4.15 9.79
CA GLY A 577 16.41 -3.87 11.19
C GLY A 577 15.06 -3.20 11.48
N ARG A 578 15.07 -2.28 12.43
CA ARG A 578 13.85 -1.65 12.97
C ARG A 578 13.68 -0.22 12.43
N PRO A 579 12.44 0.23 12.20
CA PRO A 579 12.17 1.60 11.79
C PRO A 579 12.42 2.55 12.98
N ARG A 580 12.66 3.82 12.67
CA ARG A 580 12.92 4.87 13.65
C ARG A 580 12.10 6.10 13.29
N LEU A 581 11.12 6.40 14.12
CA LEU A 581 10.18 7.49 13.91
C LEU A 581 10.25 8.49 15.06
N ASP A 582 10.02 9.77 14.78
CA ASP A 582 10.05 10.81 15.82
C ASP A 582 8.78 10.79 16.67
N LEU A 583 7.59 10.69 16.04
CA LEU A 583 6.30 10.93 16.70
C LEU A 583 5.27 9.83 16.41
N ALA A 584 4.53 9.45 17.44
CA ALA A 584 3.28 8.71 17.31
C ALA A 584 2.11 9.70 17.29
N VAL A 585 1.31 9.74 16.23
CA VAL A 585 0.10 10.58 16.16
C VAL A 585 -1.12 9.74 16.50
N TYR A 586 -1.87 10.10 17.54
CA TYR A 586 -3.12 9.42 17.86
C TYR A 586 -4.13 9.64 16.74
N TYR A 587 -4.66 8.55 16.20
CA TYR A 587 -5.64 8.53 15.12
C TYR A 587 -6.70 7.48 15.44
N GLN A 588 -7.95 7.90 15.53
CA GLN A 588 -9.06 7.02 15.90
C GLN A 588 -9.91 6.76 14.66
N ASP A 589 -9.54 5.74 13.89
CA ASP A 589 -10.20 5.29 12.69
C ASP A 589 -11.19 4.15 12.95
N LEU A 590 -12.20 4.06 12.08
CA LEU A 590 -13.08 2.91 11.87
C LEU A 590 -13.49 2.95 10.40
N GLY A 591 -12.51 2.77 9.52
CA GLY A 591 -12.52 3.24 8.14
C GLY A 591 -11.35 4.17 7.90
N LEU A 592 -10.67 3.99 6.75
CA LEU A 592 -9.84 5.03 6.15
C LEU A 592 -10.65 5.67 5.04
N ALA A 593 -10.85 6.99 5.11
CA ALA A 593 -11.59 7.74 4.11
C ALA A 593 -10.82 7.82 2.78
N GLY A 594 -11.45 7.39 1.67
CA GLY A 594 -10.82 7.39 0.34
C GLY A 594 -11.84 7.55 -0.79
N GLN A 595 -11.37 7.81 -2.02
CA GLN A 595 -12.26 7.99 -3.18
C GLN A 595 -13.02 6.71 -3.52
N SER A 596 -12.39 5.54 -3.35
CA SER A 596 -13.02 4.23 -3.56
C SER A 596 -13.78 3.72 -2.32
N VAL A 597 -13.57 4.34 -1.15
CA VAL A 597 -14.12 3.90 0.15
C VAL A 597 -14.80 5.05 0.88
N SER A 598 -16.09 5.22 0.59
CA SER A 598 -17.09 5.98 1.36
C SER A 598 -16.66 7.40 1.82
N PRO A 599 -16.95 8.47 1.05
CA PRO A 599 -16.59 9.86 1.40
C PRO A 599 -17.40 10.48 2.57
N GLN A 600 -17.90 9.68 3.51
CA GLN A 600 -18.82 10.10 4.59
C GLN A 600 -18.17 10.19 5.98
N GLU A 601 -16.85 10.02 6.10
CA GLU A 601 -16.17 10.13 7.39
C GLU A 601 -15.87 11.59 7.79
N ALA A 602 -15.74 11.82 9.10
CA ALA A 602 -15.34 13.11 9.64
C ALA A 602 -13.88 13.45 9.24
N PRO A 603 -13.49 14.75 9.20
CA PRO A 603 -12.16 15.16 8.75
C PRO A 603 -11.03 14.43 9.47
N ALA A 604 -10.19 13.72 8.71
CA ALA A 604 -9.10 12.93 9.27
C ALA A 604 -8.14 13.82 10.09
N HIS A 605 -7.86 13.41 11.33
CA HIS A 605 -6.97 14.16 12.24
C HIS A 605 -5.47 13.94 11.94
N MET A 606 -5.14 13.80 10.67
CA MET A 606 -3.79 13.63 10.13
C MET A 606 -3.00 14.94 10.20
N LEU A 607 -1.66 14.85 10.28
CA LEU A 607 -0.80 16.03 10.13
C LEU A 607 -0.68 16.42 8.66
N GLY A 608 -0.47 15.44 7.78
CA GLY A 608 -0.31 15.65 6.35
C GLY A 608 1.10 16.03 5.91
N VAL A 609 1.36 15.87 4.61
CA VAL A 609 2.67 16.02 3.97
C VAL A 609 3.22 17.45 4.01
N ASP A 610 2.34 18.45 3.98
CA ASP A 610 2.68 19.87 3.97
C ASP A 610 2.62 20.54 5.37
N SER A 611 2.44 19.74 6.43
CA SER A 611 2.46 20.22 7.82
C SER A 611 3.79 20.89 8.19
N ALA A 612 3.77 21.83 9.15
CA ALA A 612 4.98 22.44 9.67
C ALA A 612 5.90 21.38 10.31
N THR A 613 5.32 20.33 10.89
CA THR A 613 6.00 19.16 11.45
C THR A 613 6.74 18.36 10.38
N ALA A 614 6.08 18.00 9.28
CA ALA A 614 6.73 17.34 8.14
C ALA A 614 7.82 18.24 7.51
N ALA A 615 7.50 19.51 7.26
CA ALA A 615 8.44 20.47 6.68
C ALA A 615 9.66 20.77 7.57
N ALA A 616 9.57 20.54 8.88
CA ALA A 616 10.70 20.63 9.81
C ALA A 616 11.57 19.36 9.88
N GLY A 617 11.18 18.29 9.18
CA GLY A 617 11.89 17.01 9.08
C GLY A 617 11.44 15.93 10.07
N TYR A 618 10.40 16.17 10.88
CA TYR A 618 9.92 15.16 11.84
C TYR A 618 9.15 14.05 11.14
N THR A 619 9.58 12.81 11.37
CA THR A 619 8.95 11.59 10.90
C THR A 619 7.86 11.12 11.87
N TYR A 620 6.76 10.60 11.34
CA TYR A 620 5.63 10.18 12.16
C TYR A 620 4.82 9.07 11.51
N GLU A 621 4.14 8.30 12.36
CA GLU A 621 3.14 7.28 11.97
C GLU A 621 1.91 7.42 12.88
N TYR A 622 0.82 6.77 12.48
CA TYR A 622 -0.45 6.84 13.18
C TYR A 622 -0.64 5.65 14.14
N VAL A 623 -1.09 5.94 15.37
CA VAL A 623 -1.38 4.94 16.39
C VAL A 623 -2.84 5.01 16.82
N THR A 624 -3.52 3.87 16.73
CA THR A 624 -4.93 3.71 17.02
C THR A 624 -5.18 3.38 18.49
N PRO A 625 -6.43 3.45 19.01
CA PRO A 625 -6.72 3.10 20.39
C PRO A 625 -6.29 1.68 20.76
N GLY A 626 -6.54 0.72 19.87
CA GLY A 626 -6.20 -0.70 20.00
C GLY A 626 -4.73 -1.04 19.79
N THR A 627 -3.94 -0.21 19.08
CA THR A 627 -2.48 -0.35 19.09
C THR A 627 -1.85 0.25 20.34
N LEU A 628 -2.40 1.35 20.87
CA LEU A 628 -1.96 1.96 22.13
C LEU A 628 -2.30 1.11 23.37
N ALA A 629 -3.31 0.25 23.28
CA ALA A 629 -3.66 -0.71 24.33
C ALA A 629 -2.47 -1.64 24.65
N GLY A 630 -1.85 -1.45 25.82
CA GLY A 630 -0.68 -2.22 26.23
C GLY A 630 0.68 -1.67 25.77
N ALA A 631 0.72 -0.65 24.89
CA ALA A 631 1.92 -0.10 24.25
C ALA A 631 3.17 0.07 25.16
N PRO A 632 4.26 -0.69 24.97
CA PRO A 632 5.44 -0.63 25.82
C PRO A 632 6.12 0.74 25.73
N TYR A 633 6.65 1.21 26.86
CA TYR A 633 7.43 2.46 26.94
C TYR A 633 8.60 2.26 27.88
N GLU A 634 9.81 2.28 27.34
CA GLU A 634 11.08 2.00 28.02
C GLU A 634 12.21 2.79 27.35
N GLY A 635 13.29 3.10 28.05
CA GLY A 635 14.41 3.88 27.49
C GLY A 635 14.02 5.25 26.92
N HIS A 636 12.94 5.86 27.41
CA HIS A 636 12.31 7.06 26.85
C HIS A 636 11.84 6.92 25.39
N ARG A 637 11.38 5.73 25.01
CA ARG A 637 10.81 5.40 23.69
C ARG A 637 9.49 4.64 23.82
N LEU A 638 8.49 5.03 23.04
CA LEU A 638 7.22 4.32 22.91
C LEU A 638 7.37 3.28 21.78
N PHE A 639 6.98 2.03 22.02
CA PHE A 639 7.31 0.87 21.17
C PHE A 639 8.83 0.73 20.89
N PRO A 640 9.67 0.56 21.92
CA PRO A 640 11.14 0.52 21.79
C PRO A 640 11.64 -0.59 20.85
N ASP A 641 10.92 -1.72 20.78
CA ASP A 641 11.23 -2.83 19.88
C ASP A 641 10.65 -2.69 18.46
N GLY A 642 9.84 -1.66 18.23
CA GLY A 642 9.27 -1.29 16.94
C GLY A 642 9.83 0.03 16.42
N ALA A 643 8.93 0.94 16.08
CA ALA A 643 9.20 2.31 15.60
C ALA A 643 9.96 3.22 16.58
N ALA A 644 9.94 2.92 17.89
CA ALA A 644 10.65 3.66 18.93
C ALA A 644 10.39 5.19 18.91
N TYR A 645 9.12 5.59 19.01
CA TYR A 645 8.73 7.01 18.98
C TYR A 645 9.27 7.80 20.16
N LYS A 646 9.64 9.06 19.91
CA LYS A 646 10.22 10.01 20.88
C LYS A 646 9.14 10.78 21.67
N GLY A 647 7.96 10.96 21.09
CA GLY A 647 6.80 11.63 21.71
C GLY A 647 5.46 11.22 21.07
N LEU A 648 4.35 11.69 21.66
CA LEU A 648 2.98 11.42 21.18
C LEU A 648 2.22 12.72 20.90
N VAL A 649 1.44 12.75 19.81
CA VAL A 649 0.66 13.93 19.38
C VAL A 649 -0.84 13.62 19.39
N LEU A 650 -1.64 14.51 20.00
CA LEU A 650 -3.08 14.58 19.84
C LEU A 650 -3.40 15.78 18.94
N ASN A 651 -3.60 15.52 17.65
CA ASN A 651 -3.84 16.56 16.64
C ASN A 651 -5.34 16.90 16.53
N ASN A 652 -5.80 18.01 17.12
CA ASN A 652 -7.20 18.47 17.04
C ASN A 652 -8.26 17.42 17.45
N GLN A 653 -7.87 16.48 18.32
CA GLN A 653 -8.69 15.33 18.71
C GLN A 653 -9.83 15.75 19.64
N ALA A 654 -11.06 15.78 19.13
CA ALA A 654 -12.25 16.08 19.93
C ALA A 654 -12.69 14.89 20.81
N THR A 655 -12.54 13.66 20.31
CA THR A 655 -12.91 12.42 20.98
C THR A 655 -11.70 11.55 21.29
N ILE A 656 -11.80 10.74 22.35
CA ILE A 656 -10.79 9.75 22.74
C ILE A 656 -11.45 8.64 23.57
N THR A 657 -11.05 7.39 23.43
CA THR A 657 -11.53 6.33 24.34
C THR A 657 -11.03 6.61 25.76
N ALA A 658 -11.84 6.29 26.78
CA ALA A 658 -11.43 6.52 28.18
C ALA A 658 -10.15 5.74 28.54
N ASP A 659 -9.97 4.55 27.96
CA ASP A 659 -8.79 3.72 28.21
C ASP A 659 -7.55 4.21 27.45
N ALA A 660 -7.68 4.77 26.24
CA ALA A 660 -6.58 5.46 25.56
C ALA A 660 -6.16 6.73 26.32
N ALA A 661 -7.12 7.54 26.79
CA ALA A 661 -6.84 8.72 27.62
C ALA A 661 -6.12 8.34 28.92
N GLN A 662 -6.55 7.25 29.57
CA GLN A 662 -5.90 6.70 30.77
C GLN A 662 -4.49 6.16 30.45
N ARG A 663 -4.30 5.50 29.30
CA ARG A 663 -3.00 4.99 28.87
C ARG A 663 -2.01 6.13 28.61
N ILE A 664 -2.42 7.14 27.86
CA ILE A 664 -1.60 8.33 27.55
C ILE A 664 -1.24 9.09 28.84
N LEU A 665 -2.19 9.23 29.79
CA LEU A 665 -1.89 9.79 31.12
C LEU A 665 -0.85 8.97 31.89
N ALA A 666 -0.94 7.64 31.85
CA ALA A 666 0.04 6.76 32.50
C ALA A 666 1.43 6.85 31.84
N LEU A 667 1.50 7.00 30.52
CA LEU A 667 2.75 7.20 29.77
C LEU A 667 3.36 8.58 30.06
N ALA A 668 2.54 9.65 30.06
CA ALA A 668 2.98 11.01 30.39
C ALA A 668 3.56 11.09 31.82
N ARG A 669 2.93 10.43 32.80
CA ARG A 669 3.44 10.29 34.18
C ARG A 669 4.80 9.60 34.28
N ARG A 670 5.15 8.76 33.29
CA ARG A 670 6.47 8.10 33.18
C ARG A 670 7.49 8.90 32.37
N GLY A 671 7.12 10.11 31.93
CA GLY A 671 8.01 11.03 31.22
C GLY A 671 7.90 11.02 29.69
N LEU A 672 6.91 10.33 29.09
CA LEU A 672 6.66 10.47 27.64
C LEU A 672 6.22 11.91 27.32
N PRO A 673 6.88 12.63 26.41
CA PRO A 673 6.41 13.92 25.92
C PRO A 673 5.10 13.77 25.14
N VAL A 674 4.09 14.57 25.47
CA VAL A 674 2.79 14.57 24.77
C VAL A 674 2.40 15.98 24.35
N PHE A 675 2.04 16.14 23.08
CA PHE A 675 1.65 17.42 22.50
C PHE A 675 0.16 17.40 22.14
N VAL A 676 -0.61 18.36 22.65
CA VAL A 676 -2.05 18.48 22.41
C VAL A 676 -2.31 19.73 21.57
N ILE A 677 -2.60 19.55 20.29
CA ILE A 677 -2.88 20.65 19.36
C ILE A 677 -4.37 21.00 19.44
N GLY A 678 -4.67 22.29 19.63
CA GLY A 678 -6.03 22.82 19.57
C GLY A 678 -6.85 22.55 20.84
N ALA A 679 -8.08 22.06 20.66
CA ALA A 679 -8.94 21.63 21.75
C ALA A 679 -8.44 20.29 22.33
N ALA A 680 -8.46 20.15 23.66
CA ALA A 680 -8.12 18.88 24.29
C ALA A 680 -9.35 17.94 24.27
N PRO A 681 -9.18 16.62 24.10
CA PRO A 681 -10.30 15.68 23.99
C PRO A 681 -11.25 15.76 25.18
N SER A 682 -12.55 15.85 24.91
CA SER A 682 -13.57 16.08 25.93
C SER A 682 -14.81 15.18 25.82
N ALA A 683 -14.87 14.32 24.81
CA ALA A 683 -15.92 13.32 24.64
C ALA A 683 -15.34 11.92 24.44
N ALA A 684 -16.07 10.90 24.86
CA ALA A 684 -15.79 9.52 24.48
C ALA A 684 -16.48 9.19 23.15
N PRO A 685 -15.91 8.32 22.30
CA PRO A 685 -16.70 7.61 21.29
C PRO A 685 -17.71 6.68 21.98
N GLY A 686 -18.78 6.34 21.26
CA GLY A 686 -19.82 5.43 21.76
C GLY A 686 -20.80 6.05 22.76
N ALA A 687 -21.85 5.29 23.06
CA ALA A 687 -23.04 5.71 23.80
C ALA A 687 -22.93 5.51 25.32
N THR A 688 -21.87 4.84 25.81
CA THR A 688 -21.66 4.46 27.22
C THR A 688 -21.40 5.61 28.21
N GLY A 689 -21.60 6.88 27.81
CA GLY A 689 -21.61 8.03 28.73
C GLY A 689 -20.26 8.39 29.36
N GLN A 690 -19.13 7.97 28.80
CA GLN A 690 -17.80 8.13 29.42
C GLN A 690 -17.17 9.54 29.30
N ASP A 691 -17.87 10.53 28.74
CA ASP A 691 -17.40 11.91 28.57
C ASP A 691 -16.88 12.54 29.87
N ALA A 692 -17.53 12.29 31.01
CA ALA A 692 -17.07 12.81 32.31
C ALA A 692 -15.71 12.20 32.73
N ARG A 693 -15.51 10.91 32.47
CA ARG A 693 -14.23 10.20 32.71
C ARG A 693 -13.15 10.72 31.77
N VAL A 694 -13.46 10.91 30.48
CA VAL A 694 -12.54 11.52 29.50
C VAL A 694 -12.14 12.92 29.94
N LYS A 695 -13.08 13.82 30.26
CA LYS A 695 -12.77 15.18 30.75
C LYS A 695 -11.86 15.16 31.98
N ALA A 696 -12.12 14.28 32.95
CA ALA A 696 -11.31 14.13 34.16
C ALA A 696 -9.89 13.57 33.89
N LEU A 697 -9.74 12.66 32.93
CA LEU A 697 -8.44 12.10 32.50
C LEU A 697 -7.64 13.13 31.69
N THR A 698 -8.26 13.78 30.71
CA THR A 698 -7.63 14.86 29.91
C THR A 698 -7.19 16.02 30.80
N ALA A 699 -8.01 16.42 31.79
CA ALA A 699 -7.62 17.46 32.74
C ALA A 699 -6.42 17.04 33.62
N GLN A 700 -6.28 15.76 33.97
CA GLN A 700 -5.08 15.24 34.64
C GLN A 700 -3.87 15.20 33.70
N LEU A 701 -4.07 14.85 32.42
CA LEU A 701 -3.03 14.81 31.40
C LEU A 701 -2.41 16.20 31.21
N LEU A 702 -3.24 17.23 31.00
CA LEU A 702 -2.78 18.62 30.82
C LEU A 702 -2.03 19.22 32.03
N ARG A 703 -2.00 18.54 33.18
CA ARG A 703 -1.21 18.92 34.36
C ARG A 703 0.11 18.17 34.51
N GLN A 704 0.43 17.22 33.63
CA GLN A 704 1.72 16.52 33.68
C GLN A 704 2.84 17.41 33.10
N PRO A 705 4.05 17.40 33.69
CA PRO A 705 5.15 18.28 33.24
C PRO A 705 5.68 17.95 31.83
N SER A 706 5.45 16.74 31.34
CA SER A 706 5.79 16.29 29.99
C SER A 706 4.74 16.65 28.92
N VAL A 707 3.65 17.33 29.30
CA VAL A 707 2.51 17.60 28.41
C VAL A 707 2.47 19.08 28.03
N ARG A 708 2.44 19.35 26.73
CA ARG A 708 2.33 20.70 26.18
C ARG A 708 1.06 20.83 25.35
N ARG A 709 0.23 21.84 25.66
CA ARG A 709 -0.88 22.25 24.79
C ARG A 709 -0.42 23.36 23.85
N LEU A 710 -0.81 23.26 22.59
CA LEU A 710 -0.47 24.17 21.48
C LEU A 710 -1.76 24.73 20.88
N ALA A 711 -1.72 25.95 20.36
CA ALA A 711 -2.89 26.57 19.74
C ALA A 711 -3.21 25.96 18.36
N ASN A 712 -2.17 25.62 17.59
CA ASN A 712 -2.25 25.07 16.24
C ASN A 712 -0.99 24.24 15.92
N GLU A 713 -1.00 23.57 14.77
CA GLU A 713 0.07 22.64 14.35
C GLU A 713 1.42 23.35 14.10
N ALA A 714 1.41 24.60 13.63
CA ALA A 714 2.65 25.33 13.31
C ALA A 714 3.52 25.64 14.54
N GLU A 715 2.99 25.53 15.76
CA GLU A 715 3.75 25.62 17.00
C GLU A 715 4.52 24.33 17.36
N LEU A 716 4.13 23.18 16.78
CA LEU A 716 4.66 21.86 17.16
C LEU A 716 6.18 21.72 16.91
N PRO A 717 6.76 22.12 15.76
CA PRO A 717 8.22 22.04 15.55
C PRO A 717 9.06 22.74 16.62
N GLY A 718 8.60 23.92 17.07
CA GLY A 718 9.25 24.68 18.14
C GLY A 718 9.02 24.08 19.52
N ALA A 719 7.83 23.50 19.77
CA ALA A 719 7.55 22.79 21.01
C ALA A 719 8.38 21.51 21.17
N LEU A 720 8.67 20.81 20.06
CA LEU A 720 9.53 19.63 20.02
C LEU A 720 10.99 19.97 20.33
N ASP A 721 11.55 21.00 19.69
CA ASP A 721 12.94 21.43 19.93
C ASP A 721 13.13 21.91 21.38
N ASN A 722 12.16 22.66 21.94
CA ASN A 722 12.13 23.04 23.36
C ASN A 722 12.04 21.85 24.32
N ALA A 723 11.47 20.71 23.89
CA ALA A 723 11.45 19.46 24.64
C ALA A 723 12.72 18.60 24.42
N GLY A 724 13.71 19.10 23.66
CA GLY A 724 14.93 18.37 23.30
C GLY A 724 14.71 17.25 22.27
N LEU A 725 13.53 17.21 21.63
CA LEU A 725 13.24 16.24 20.58
C LEU A 725 13.66 16.83 19.23
N ARG A 726 14.63 16.17 18.59
CA ARG A 726 15.13 16.54 17.24
C ARG A 726 14.75 15.46 16.22
N PRO A 727 14.44 15.84 14.98
CA PRO A 727 14.21 14.90 13.89
C PRO A 727 15.48 14.11 13.58
N ASP A 728 15.34 12.85 13.15
CA ASP A 728 16.51 12.03 12.75
C ASP A 728 17.12 12.48 11.40
N ALA A 729 16.35 13.15 10.55
CA ALA A 729 16.84 13.79 9.32
C ALA A 729 16.34 15.25 9.23
N LYS A 730 17.23 16.20 8.93
CA LYS A 730 16.90 17.63 8.88
C LYS A 730 17.58 18.36 7.73
N ALA A 731 16.79 18.86 6.79
CA ALA A 731 17.26 19.77 5.73
C ALA A 731 17.70 21.13 6.33
N ALA A 732 18.61 21.82 5.64
CA ALA A 732 19.14 23.12 6.10
C ALA A 732 18.07 24.23 6.17
N SER A 733 17.04 24.12 5.32
CA SER A 733 15.85 24.97 5.32
C SER A 733 14.62 24.09 5.45
N SER A 734 13.64 24.50 6.26
CA SER A 734 12.36 23.78 6.36
C SER A 734 11.62 23.80 5.02
N SER A 735 11.14 22.64 4.58
CA SER A 735 10.43 22.45 3.32
C SER A 735 9.70 21.10 3.32
N GLY A 736 8.45 21.08 2.86
CA GLY A 736 7.69 19.83 2.63
C GLY A 736 8.19 19.01 1.42
N ALA A 737 9.21 19.49 0.70
CA ALA A 737 9.71 18.85 -0.53
C ALA A 737 10.45 17.52 -0.30
N LEU A 738 11.06 17.31 0.87
CA LEU A 738 11.76 16.07 1.19
C LEU A 738 11.00 15.26 2.24
N GLU A 739 10.79 13.98 1.97
CA GLU A 739 10.36 12.99 2.97
C GLU A 739 11.48 11.97 3.22
N THR A 740 11.58 11.47 4.45
CA THR A 740 12.63 10.54 4.86
C THR A 740 12.09 9.36 5.67
N VAL A 741 12.61 8.17 5.39
CA VAL A 741 12.39 6.96 6.21
C VAL A 741 13.72 6.52 6.80
N HIS A 742 13.77 6.43 8.12
CA HIS A 742 14.96 6.02 8.88
C HIS A 742 14.79 4.58 9.41
N ARG A 743 15.79 3.72 9.17
CA ARG A 743 15.90 2.39 9.77
C ARG A 743 17.26 2.17 10.39
N ASN A 744 17.30 1.47 11.52
CA ASN A 744 18.53 1.15 12.22
C ASN A 744 18.74 -0.36 12.35
N ALA A 745 19.92 -0.84 11.93
CA ALA A 745 20.31 -2.25 11.99
C ALA A 745 21.81 -2.41 12.34
N ASP A 746 22.09 -3.06 13.47
CA ASP A 746 23.42 -3.29 14.06
C ASP A 746 24.35 -2.05 14.03
N GLY A 747 23.83 -0.88 14.42
CA GLY A 747 24.58 0.37 14.46
C GLY A 747 24.88 0.99 13.08
N THR A 748 24.22 0.53 12.01
CA THR A 748 24.04 1.32 10.79
C THR A 748 22.69 2.04 10.84
N ASP A 749 22.70 3.33 10.50
CA ASP A 749 21.52 4.14 10.26
C ASP A 749 21.32 4.29 8.75
N TYR A 750 20.20 3.78 8.22
CA TYR A 750 19.83 3.84 6.81
C TYR A 750 18.71 4.86 6.59
N TYR A 751 18.94 5.78 5.67
CA TYR A 751 17.99 6.83 5.28
C TYR A 751 17.59 6.66 3.83
N PHE A 752 16.32 6.38 3.58
CA PHE A 752 15.68 6.63 2.30
C PHE A 752 15.21 8.08 2.30
N ILE A 753 15.53 8.83 1.24
CA ILE A 753 15.18 10.24 1.08
C ILE A 753 14.47 10.38 -0.27
N TYR A 754 13.24 10.89 -0.28
CA TYR A 754 12.40 11.08 -1.46
C TYR A 754 12.10 12.57 -1.64
N ASN A 755 12.25 13.08 -2.86
CA ASN A 755 11.85 14.45 -3.21
C ASN A 755 10.44 14.45 -3.80
N ARG A 756 9.42 14.65 -2.97
CA ARG A 756 8.01 14.68 -3.41
C ARG A 756 7.62 15.91 -4.25
N SER A 757 8.55 16.80 -4.57
CA SER A 757 8.21 18.10 -5.20
C SER A 757 8.33 18.09 -6.72
N ALA A 758 7.56 19.00 -7.34
CA ALA A 758 7.65 19.35 -8.76
C ALA A 758 9.01 19.98 -9.18
N SER A 759 9.99 20.11 -8.29
CA SER A 759 11.26 20.82 -8.53
C SER A 759 12.50 19.98 -8.16
N ARG A 760 13.68 20.39 -8.62
CA ARG A 760 14.96 19.83 -8.15
C ARG A 760 15.28 20.38 -6.76
N VAL A 761 15.71 19.52 -5.85
CA VAL A 761 16.20 19.92 -4.52
C VAL A 761 17.73 19.83 -4.50
N ASP A 762 18.39 20.91 -4.08
CA ASP A 762 19.82 20.96 -3.76
C ASP A 762 19.94 21.64 -2.38
N THR A 763 20.28 20.86 -1.35
CA THR A 763 20.33 21.34 0.04
C THR A 763 21.33 20.52 0.85
N MET A 764 21.74 21.02 2.03
CA MET A 764 22.45 20.20 3.00
C MET A 764 21.44 19.50 3.91
N ILE A 765 21.57 18.19 4.10
CA ILE A 765 20.76 17.42 5.05
C ILE A 765 21.66 16.90 6.18
N SER A 766 21.20 17.05 7.43
CA SER A 766 21.83 16.48 8.63
C SER A 766 21.10 15.19 8.98
N LEU A 767 21.85 14.11 9.18
CA LEU A 767 21.34 12.77 9.46
C LEU A 767 21.90 12.29 10.81
N ASN A 768 21.05 11.76 11.68
CA ASN A 768 21.47 11.15 12.95
C ASN A 768 22.33 9.89 12.68
N GLY A 769 23.36 9.68 13.49
CA GLY A 769 24.30 8.57 13.36
C GLY A 769 25.76 8.98 13.46
N THR A 770 26.58 8.09 14.02
CA THR A 770 27.99 8.39 14.39
C THR A 770 29.03 7.77 13.44
N GLY A 771 28.62 7.34 12.24
CA GLY A 771 29.45 6.66 11.25
C GLY A 771 30.17 7.55 10.23
N ARG A 772 30.54 6.95 9.10
CA ARG A 772 30.87 7.59 7.81
C ARG A 772 29.63 7.43 6.89
N PRO A 773 29.28 8.45 6.10
CA PRO A 773 28.19 8.36 5.13
C PRO A 773 28.61 7.63 3.84
N TYR A 774 27.74 6.76 3.34
CA TYR A 774 27.83 6.08 2.05
C TYR A 774 26.54 6.34 1.26
N GLN A 775 26.66 6.61 -0.04
CA GLN A 775 25.54 6.60 -0.96
C GLN A 775 25.33 5.16 -1.47
N LEU A 776 24.10 4.67 -1.35
CA LEU A 776 23.67 3.38 -1.86
C LEU A 776 22.90 3.64 -3.15
N ASP A 777 23.57 3.51 -4.29
CA ASP A 777 22.95 3.72 -5.60
C ASP A 777 22.09 2.50 -5.95
N SER A 778 20.76 2.67 -5.83
CA SER A 778 19.80 1.62 -6.14
C SER A 778 19.73 1.30 -7.63
N TRP A 779 20.15 2.16 -8.56
CA TRP A 779 20.15 1.83 -9.99
C TRP A 779 21.36 0.99 -10.40
N SER A 780 22.57 1.42 -10.05
CA SER A 780 23.80 0.68 -10.39
C SER A 780 24.14 -0.47 -9.43
N GLY A 781 23.62 -0.43 -8.20
CA GLY A 781 23.94 -1.38 -7.13
C GLY A 781 25.33 -1.17 -6.52
N THR A 782 25.91 0.03 -6.63
CA THR A 782 27.15 0.40 -5.91
C THR A 782 26.86 0.94 -4.51
N ILE A 783 27.87 0.85 -3.64
CA ILE A 783 27.87 1.47 -2.31
C ILE A 783 29.13 2.32 -2.23
N ASP A 784 28.98 3.62 -2.43
CA ASP A 784 30.11 4.54 -2.60
C ASP A 784 30.25 5.48 -1.38
N PRO A 785 31.44 5.59 -0.77
CA PRO A 785 31.66 6.47 0.36
C PRO A 785 31.55 7.93 -0.06
N ILE A 786 30.77 8.73 0.67
CA ILE A 786 30.61 10.15 0.39
C ILE A 786 31.88 10.88 0.83
N ALA A 787 32.50 11.62 -0.09
CA ALA A 787 33.78 12.29 0.11
C ALA A 787 33.66 13.74 0.63
N ALA A 788 32.46 14.32 0.58
CA ALA A 788 32.13 15.65 1.08
C ALA A 788 31.01 15.60 2.13
N TYR A 789 31.37 15.78 3.40
CA TYR A 789 30.43 15.81 4.52
C TYR A 789 31.05 16.52 5.73
N SER A 790 30.23 17.10 6.61
CA SER A 790 30.66 17.48 7.96
C SER A 790 30.10 16.51 8.99
N LYS A 791 30.70 16.46 10.18
CA LYS A 791 30.28 15.56 11.26
C LYS A 791 30.32 16.27 12.60
N ASP A 792 29.23 16.17 13.33
CA ASP A 792 29.09 16.59 14.71
C ASP A 792 29.17 15.35 15.65
N ARG A 793 28.81 15.50 16.93
CA ARG A 793 28.94 14.41 17.92
C ARG A 793 28.06 13.21 17.60
N ASP A 794 26.85 13.46 17.12
CA ASP A 794 25.73 12.53 16.98
C ASP A 794 25.15 12.50 15.56
N SER A 795 25.65 13.32 14.63
CA SER A 795 25.09 13.46 13.30
C SER A 795 26.15 13.74 12.23
N VAL A 796 25.77 13.44 10.98
CA VAL A 796 26.56 13.66 9.77
C VAL A 796 25.74 14.53 8.81
N ARG A 797 26.36 15.56 8.23
CA ARG A 797 25.72 16.47 7.29
C ARG A 797 26.32 16.33 5.89
N ILE A 798 25.47 16.05 4.91
CA ILE A 798 25.85 15.80 3.51
C ILE A 798 25.10 16.73 2.55
N PRO A 799 25.63 17.00 1.34
CA PRO A 799 24.83 17.57 0.26
C PRO A 799 23.84 16.52 -0.26
N ALA A 800 22.57 16.93 -0.41
CA ALA A 800 21.49 16.14 -0.98
C ALA A 800 20.99 16.83 -2.25
N LYS A 801 21.25 16.21 -3.40
CA LYS A 801 20.86 16.68 -4.74
C LYS A 801 19.89 15.69 -5.36
N LEU A 802 18.59 15.92 -5.21
CA LEU A 802 17.54 15.02 -5.67
C LEU A 802 16.81 15.61 -6.87
N ALA A 803 16.56 14.76 -7.85
CA ALA A 803 15.71 15.09 -8.98
C ALA A 803 14.26 15.30 -8.54
N PRO A 804 13.47 16.09 -9.29
CA PRO A 804 12.09 15.72 -9.61
C PRO A 804 11.58 14.32 -9.22
N TYR A 805 10.78 14.17 -8.16
CA TYR A 805 10.21 12.87 -7.73
C TYR A 805 11.22 11.73 -7.56
N GLY A 806 12.51 12.07 -7.44
CA GLY A 806 13.61 11.11 -7.33
C GLY A 806 13.89 10.71 -5.89
N VAL A 807 14.67 9.65 -5.74
CA VAL A 807 15.05 9.07 -4.44
C VAL A 807 16.56 8.95 -4.31
N THR A 808 17.05 8.97 -3.07
CA THR A 808 18.43 8.54 -2.76
C THR A 808 18.46 7.78 -1.44
N VAL A 809 19.45 6.90 -1.29
CA VAL A 809 19.65 6.12 -0.07
C VAL A 809 21.03 6.40 0.50
N ILE A 810 21.08 6.69 1.80
CA ILE A 810 22.30 6.99 2.55
C ILE A 810 22.42 6.00 3.70
N ALA A 811 23.59 5.39 3.88
CA ALA A 811 23.94 4.65 5.08
C ALA A 811 24.99 5.43 5.88
N VAL A 812 24.71 5.72 7.14
CA VAL A 812 25.68 6.24 8.11
C VAL A 812 26.14 5.06 8.97
N THR A 813 27.40 4.64 8.81
CA THR A 813 27.89 3.41 9.47
C THR A 813 29.37 3.42 9.80
N SER A 814 29.77 2.56 10.73
CA SER A 814 31.16 2.15 10.95
C SER A 814 31.56 0.88 10.17
N LYS A 815 30.59 0.17 9.57
CA LYS A 815 30.81 -1.03 8.76
C LYS A 815 31.56 -0.66 7.47
N ASP A 816 32.49 -1.52 7.06
CA ASP A 816 33.14 -1.42 5.75
C ASP A 816 32.35 -2.22 4.71
N TYR A 817 32.01 -1.59 3.59
CA TYR A 817 31.34 -2.21 2.44
C TYR A 817 32.35 -2.65 1.34
N GLY A 818 33.66 -2.58 1.58
CA GLY A 818 34.71 -3.00 0.66
C GLY A 818 35.14 -1.93 -0.36
N ALA A 819 34.53 -0.75 -0.31
CA ALA A 819 35.10 0.44 -0.93
C ALA A 819 36.37 0.88 -0.17
N LYS A 820 37.27 1.61 -0.82
CA LYS A 820 38.47 2.19 -0.17
C LYS A 820 38.27 3.68 0.14
N PRO A 821 37.54 4.04 1.20
CA PRO A 821 37.42 5.44 1.57
C PRO A 821 38.76 5.97 2.09
N GLY A 822 39.11 7.20 1.73
CA GLY A 822 40.32 7.85 2.20
C GLY A 822 40.33 8.07 3.72
N THR A 823 41.53 8.30 4.24
CA THR A 823 41.76 8.80 5.62
C THR A 823 41.34 10.25 5.80
N ARG A 824 41.02 10.97 4.72
CA ARG A 824 40.57 12.35 4.69
C ARG A 824 39.24 12.49 3.96
N HIS A 825 38.48 13.51 4.31
CA HIS A 825 37.27 13.93 3.60
C HIS A 825 37.20 15.47 3.53
N ALA A 826 36.45 15.98 2.56
CA ALA A 826 36.13 17.40 2.48
C ALA A 826 34.97 17.72 3.44
N VAL A 827 35.15 18.73 4.30
CA VAL A 827 34.10 19.29 5.16
C VAL A 827 33.28 20.33 4.38
N THR A 828 33.95 21.12 3.55
CA THR A 828 33.35 22.00 2.54
C THR A 828 34.18 21.96 1.26
N ALA A 829 33.55 22.19 0.11
CA ALA A 829 34.23 22.25 -1.18
C ALA A 829 33.52 23.21 -2.16
N THR A 830 34.26 23.77 -3.12
CA THR A 830 33.70 24.64 -4.16
C THR A 830 33.18 23.88 -5.39
N THR A 831 33.16 22.54 -5.36
CA THR A 831 32.66 21.67 -6.44
C THR A 831 32.40 20.25 -5.92
N ASP A 832 31.86 19.35 -6.76
CA ASP A 832 31.60 17.97 -6.38
C ASP A 832 32.95 17.25 -6.08
N VAL A 833 33.08 16.63 -4.89
CA VAL A 833 34.29 15.88 -4.47
C VAL A 833 33.97 14.39 -4.41
N ARG A 834 34.89 13.56 -4.91
CA ARG A 834 34.80 12.08 -4.90
C ARG A 834 36.10 11.44 -4.41
N TYR A 835 36.02 10.19 -3.96
CA TYR A 835 37.23 9.37 -3.75
C TYR A 835 37.71 8.78 -5.09
N ASN A 836 39.02 8.77 -5.29
CA ASN A 836 39.68 7.96 -6.31
C ASN A 836 39.84 6.50 -5.81
N GLY A 837 40.18 5.56 -6.69
CA GLY A 837 40.37 4.13 -6.33
C GLY A 837 41.53 3.85 -5.36
N ASP A 838 42.39 4.84 -5.09
CA ASP A 838 43.46 4.81 -4.08
C ASP A 838 43.06 5.51 -2.75
N GLY A 839 41.84 6.03 -2.65
CA GLY A 839 41.34 6.78 -1.50
C GLY A 839 41.73 8.27 -1.46
N SER A 840 42.44 8.79 -2.48
CA SER A 840 42.69 10.23 -2.60
C SER A 840 41.44 11.01 -3.03
N LEU A 841 41.40 12.32 -2.76
CA LEU A 841 40.25 13.17 -3.09
C LEU A 841 40.40 13.78 -4.50
N LEU A 842 39.38 13.63 -5.33
CA LEU A 842 39.25 14.28 -6.64
C LEU A 842 38.22 15.39 -6.56
N ALA A 843 38.54 16.58 -7.07
CA ALA A 843 37.54 17.57 -7.45
C ALA A 843 37.05 17.26 -8.87
N ARG A 844 35.74 17.26 -9.08
CA ARG A 844 35.08 17.10 -10.39
C ARG A 844 34.29 18.35 -10.72
N ALA A 845 34.61 19.03 -11.82
CA ALA A 845 33.92 20.25 -12.23
C ALA A 845 33.60 20.29 -13.74
N THR A 846 32.52 21.00 -14.09
CA THR A 846 32.05 21.26 -15.46
C THR A 846 32.65 22.53 -16.08
N GLY A 847 33.61 23.18 -15.40
CA GLY A 847 34.28 24.39 -15.86
C GLY A 847 35.77 24.38 -15.55
N ALA A 848 36.53 25.22 -16.25
CA ALA A 848 37.91 25.51 -15.90
C ALA A 848 37.96 26.47 -14.70
N GLY A 849 38.92 26.28 -13.79
CA GLY A 849 39.03 27.09 -12.59
C GLY A 849 39.94 26.52 -11.52
N THR A 850 40.06 27.26 -10.41
CA THR A 850 40.71 26.79 -9.18
C THR A 850 39.64 26.29 -8.22
N TYR A 851 39.73 25.04 -7.83
CA TYR A 851 38.79 24.40 -6.91
C TYR A 851 39.47 24.12 -5.57
N THR A 852 38.74 24.31 -4.48
CA THR A 852 39.27 24.18 -3.12
C THR A 852 38.34 23.37 -2.24
N ALA A 853 38.92 22.69 -1.25
CA ALA A 853 38.20 21.99 -0.21
C ALA A 853 38.85 22.24 1.16
N ALA A 854 38.04 22.48 2.19
CA ALA A 854 38.50 22.41 3.57
C ALA A 854 38.40 20.94 4.03
N LEU A 855 39.48 20.40 4.58
CA LEU A 855 39.57 19.00 5.02
C LEU A 855 39.25 18.84 6.51
N ASP A 856 38.93 17.61 6.89
CA ASP A 856 38.66 17.15 8.26
C ASP A 856 39.74 17.49 9.31
N ASN A 857 40.97 17.77 8.86
CA ASN A 857 42.09 18.18 9.71
C ASN A 857 42.33 19.70 9.75
N GLY A 858 41.39 20.50 9.26
CA GLY A 858 41.49 21.96 9.20
C GLY A 858 42.42 22.51 8.10
N ARG A 859 43.12 21.66 7.33
CA ARG A 859 43.89 22.10 6.17
C ARG A 859 42.97 22.41 4.99
N LYS A 860 43.44 23.29 4.10
CA LYS A 860 42.83 23.48 2.78
C LYS A 860 43.61 22.68 1.74
N ALA A 861 42.91 21.99 0.87
CA ALA A 861 43.45 21.39 -0.34
C ALA A 861 42.94 22.16 -1.57
N SER A 862 43.73 22.21 -2.63
CA SER A 862 43.35 22.87 -3.88
C SER A 862 43.79 22.12 -5.13
N THR A 863 43.17 22.45 -6.26
CA THR A 863 43.56 21.94 -7.57
C THR A 863 43.12 22.91 -8.66
N VAL A 864 43.80 22.87 -9.82
CA VAL A 864 43.47 23.71 -10.98
C VAL A 864 43.06 22.82 -12.14
N ILE A 865 41.82 22.98 -12.59
CA ILE A 865 41.32 22.38 -13.82
C ILE A 865 41.52 23.41 -14.93
N LYS A 866 42.46 23.14 -15.84
CA LYS A 866 42.90 24.11 -16.86
C LYS A 866 41.91 24.28 -18.02
N ASN A 867 41.27 23.19 -18.43
CA ASN A 867 40.34 23.17 -19.57
C ASN A 867 39.21 22.17 -19.29
N VAL A 868 37.99 22.52 -19.72
CA VAL A 868 36.83 21.63 -19.80
C VAL A 868 36.13 21.99 -21.11
N ALA A 869 35.79 20.98 -21.93
CA ALA A 869 35.15 21.22 -23.21
C ALA A 869 33.75 21.84 -22.99
N PRO A 870 33.28 22.77 -23.84
CA PRO A 870 32.01 23.44 -23.62
C PRO A 870 30.82 22.46 -23.72
N GLN A 871 29.80 22.75 -22.91
CA GLN A 871 28.47 22.15 -23.02
C GLN A 871 27.91 22.35 -24.43
N ARG A 872 27.18 21.36 -24.94
CA ARG A 872 26.58 21.39 -26.28
C ARG A 872 25.21 20.71 -26.31
N THR A 873 24.25 21.33 -26.99
CA THR A 873 22.98 20.70 -27.34
C THR A 873 23.18 19.81 -28.57
N LEU A 874 22.68 18.57 -28.53
CA LEU A 874 22.81 17.59 -29.59
C LEU A 874 21.58 17.66 -30.49
N THR A 875 21.73 18.22 -31.69
CA THR A 875 20.60 18.60 -32.56
C THR A 875 20.40 17.74 -33.79
N SER A 876 21.36 16.88 -34.18
CA SER A 876 21.26 16.02 -35.36
C SER A 876 21.22 14.55 -34.95
N TRP A 877 20.19 13.83 -35.38
CA TRP A 877 19.91 12.46 -34.95
C TRP A 877 19.44 11.58 -36.11
N ARG A 878 19.88 10.33 -36.12
CA ARG A 878 19.31 9.27 -36.94
C ARG A 878 18.46 8.36 -36.06
N LEU A 879 17.16 8.32 -36.31
CA LEU A 879 16.23 7.41 -35.63
C LEU A 879 16.03 6.13 -36.44
N SER A 880 16.28 4.97 -35.84
CA SER A 880 15.82 3.67 -36.33
C SER A 880 14.73 3.16 -35.39
N ALA A 881 13.47 3.27 -35.82
CA ALA A 881 12.29 2.89 -35.04
C ALA A 881 11.75 1.50 -35.43
N GLN A 882 11.18 0.80 -34.46
CA GLN A 882 10.32 -0.36 -34.69
C GLN A 882 8.86 0.04 -34.66
N SER A 883 8.04 -0.63 -35.48
CA SER A 883 6.58 -0.66 -35.35
C SER A 883 6.11 -2.01 -34.85
N TRP A 884 5.32 -1.98 -33.77
CA TRP A 884 4.69 -3.14 -33.14
C TRP A 884 3.20 -3.10 -33.46
N THR A 885 2.69 -4.14 -34.13
CA THR A 885 1.30 -4.23 -34.60
C THR A 885 0.72 -5.62 -34.28
N PRO A 886 -0.61 -5.81 -34.41
CA PRO A 886 -1.21 -7.15 -34.36
C PRO A 886 -0.50 -8.20 -35.22
N GLY A 887 -0.40 -9.42 -34.69
CA GLY A 887 0.07 -10.62 -35.38
C GLY A 887 -1.07 -11.42 -36.03
N ALA A 888 -0.86 -12.73 -36.23
CA ALA A 888 -1.90 -13.61 -36.75
C ALA A 888 -2.85 -14.10 -35.65
N GLY A 889 -2.31 -14.39 -34.46
CA GLY A 889 -3.06 -14.66 -33.23
C GLY A 889 -3.36 -13.41 -32.40
N GLN A 890 -4.35 -13.49 -31.50
CA GLN A 890 -4.76 -12.36 -30.66
C GLN A 890 -3.63 -11.90 -29.70
N ALA A 891 -2.88 -12.83 -29.12
CA ALA A 891 -1.72 -12.52 -28.27
C ALA A 891 -0.41 -12.26 -29.04
N GLU A 892 -0.41 -12.33 -30.39
CA GLU A 892 0.81 -12.19 -31.19
C GLU A 892 1.08 -10.73 -31.57
N THR A 893 2.34 -10.32 -31.54
CA THR A 893 2.77 -8.97 -31.97
C THR A 893 3.79 -9.07 -33.08
N THR A 894 3.46 -8.56 -34.27
CA THR A 894 4.40 -8.36 -35.38
C THR A 894 5.31 -7.19 -35.03
N LYS A 895 6.64 -7.38 -35.13
CA LYS A 895 7.65 -6.35 -34.85
C LYS A 895 8.46 -6.11 -36.11
N SER A 896 8.38 -4.91 -36.67
CA SER A 896 9.04 -4.54 -37.93
C SER A 896 9.95 -3.33 -37.73
N THR A 897 11.14 -3.32 -38.34
CA THR A 897 12.05 -2.17 -38.32
C THR A 897 11.73 -1.25 -39.50
N LEU A 898 11.46 0.02 -39.22
CA LEU A 898 11.13 1.03 -40.22
C LEU A 898 12.41 1.63 -40.85
N PRO A 899 12.33 2.20 -42.07
CA PRO A 899 13.44 2.93 -42.67
C PRO A 899 13.97 4.04 -41.75
N PRO A 900 15.30 4.21 -41.58
CA PRO A 900 15.84 5.20 -40.65
C PRO A 900 15.52 6.65 -41.06
N ILE A 901 15.04 7.43 -40.09
CA ILE A 901 14.61 8.82 -40.27
C ILE A 901 15.74 9.75 -39.81
N GLN A 902 16.02 10.80 -40.58
CA GLN A 902 16.89 11.90 -40.13
C GLN A 902 16.05 12.94 -39.40
N LEU A 903 16.44 13.27 -38.18
CA LEU A 903 15.77 14.23 -37.32
C LEU A 903 16.73 15.36 -36.96
N THR A 904 16.26 16.59 -37.17
CA THR A 904 16.94 17.80 -36.69
C THR A 904 16.08 18.41 -35.59
N ALA A 905 16.66 18.64 -34.42
CA ALA A 905 15.98 19.27 -33.31
C ALA A 905 15.59 20.72 -33.65
N GLY A 906 14.39 21.12 -33.21
CA GLY A 906 13.83 22.45 -33.44
C GLY A 906 14.41 23.53 -32.52
N GLN A 907 13.71 24.67 -32.43
CA GLN A 907 14.08 25.72 -31.48
C GLN A 907 14.12 25.18 -30.04
N GLY A 908 15.11 25.64 -29.26
CA GLY A 908 15.38 25.12 -27.92
C GLY A 908 16.04 23.74 -27.87
N GLY A 909 16.20 23.05 -29.00
CA GLY A 909 16.81 21.70 -29.06
C GLY A 909 15.83 20.55 -28.85
N ALA A 910 14.51 20.81 -28.87
CA ALA A 910 13.48 19.77 -28.76
C ALA A 910 13.36 18.93 -30.03
N LEU A 911 13.06 17.64 -29.88
CA LEU A 911 12.71 16.70 -30.94
C LEU A 911 11.19 16.50 -30.98
N GLN A 912 10.66 16.18 -32.16
CA GLN A 912 9.24 15.86 -32.31
C GLN A 912 8.91 14.50 -31.65
N PRO A 913 7.74 14.36 -31.00
CA PRO A 913 7.25 13.05 -30.57
C PRO A 913 6.86 12.20 -31.78
N TRP A 914 6.81 10.88 -31.62
CA TRP A 914 6.59 9.94 -32.71
C TRP A 914 5.27 10.18 -33.47
N ASN A 915 4.19 10.51 -32.74
CA ASN A 915 2.90 10.80 -33.36
C ASN A 915 2.88 12.05 -34.27
N GLU A 916 3.89 12.93 -34.15
CA GLU A 916 4.09 14.10 -35.02
C GLU A 916 5.17 13.88 -36.10
N ILE A 917 5.91 12.76 -36.07
CA ILE A 917 6.90 12.40 -37.10
C ILE A 917 6.18 11.65 -38.23
N THR A 918 6.29 12.16 -39.46
CA THR A 918 5.73 11.51 -40.67
C THR A 918 6.20 10.06 -40.80
N GLY A 919 5.26 9.11 -40.79
CA GLY A 919 5.53 7.68 -40.87
C GLY A 919 5.73 6.98 -39.52
N LEU A 920 5.69 7.71 -38.40
CA LEU A 920 5.59 7.18 -37.04
C LEU A 920 4.25 7.53 -36.36
N ASN A 921 3.32 8.13 -37.10
CA ASN A 921 1.93 8.32 -36.69
C ASN A 921 1.35 6.97 -36.23
N HIS A 922 0.70 6.95 -35.05
CA HIS A 922 0.14 5.73 -34.43
C HIS A 922 1.14 4.63 -34.01
N VAL A 923 2.45 4.85 -34.17
CA VAL A 923 3.46 3.81 -33.92
C VAL A 923 3.84 3.71 -32.43
N SER A 924 3.89 2.47 -31.94
CA SER A 924 4.56 2.08 -30.69
C SER A 924 5.68 1.07 -30.99
N GLY A 925 6.72 1.06 -30.16
CA GLY A 925 7.84 0.13 -30.30
C GLY A 925 9.10 0.60 -29.58
N ILE A 926 10.26 0.32 -30.20
CA ILE A 926 11.58 0.67 -29.68
C ILE A 926 12.30 1.51 -30.75
N GLY A 927 12.88 2.65 -30.38
CA GLY A 927 13.62 3.51 -31.29
C GLY A 927 15.02 3.83 -30.81
N ALA A 928 16.01 3.52 -31.65
CA ALA A 928 17.40 3.89 -31.43
C ALA A 928 17.71 5.23 -32.11
N TYR A 929 17.99 6.26 -31.32
CA TYR A 929 18.43 7.58 -31.76
C TYR A 929 19.96 7.64 -31.70
N THR A 930 20.65 7.73 -32.85
CA THR A 930 22.11 7.80 -32.92
C THR A 930 22.58 9.19 -33.36
N THR A 931 23.59 9.72 -32.69
CA THR A 931 24.29 10.97 -33.02
C THR A 931 25.81 10.82 -32.86
N THR A 932 26.58 11.75 -33.42
CA THR A 932 28.05 11.76 -33.35
C THR A 932 28.55 13.08 -32.78
N VAL A 933 29.45 13.01 -31.79
CA VAL A 933 30.05 14.19 -31.14
C VAL A 933 31.57 14.16 -31.26
N THR A 934 32.16 15.25 -31.76
CA THR A 934 33.63 15.39 -31.83
C THR A 934 34.14 16.08 -30.57
N LEU A 935 35.00 15.40 -29.81
CA LEU A 935 35.64 15.91 -28.60
C LEU A 935 37.07 16.40 -28.87
N PRO A 936 37.58 17.37 -28.10
CA PRO A 936 38.93 17.91 -28.27
C PRO A 936 40.06 16.87 -28.19
N ASN A 937 41.19 17.18 -28.84
CA ASN A 937 42.38 16.32 -28.82
C ASN A 937 43.06 16.23 -27.44
N ASP A 938 42.79 17.18 -26.54
CA ASP A 938 43.27 17.17 -25.15
C ASP A 938 42.31 16.45 -24.18
N TRP A 939 41.32 15.72 -24.68
CA TRP A 939 40.47 14.83 -23.87
C TRP A 939 41.30 13.66 -23.30
N THR A 940 41.16 13.39 -22.00
CA THR A 940 41.95 12.38 -21.29
C THR A 940 41.06 11.45 -20.45
N SER A 941 41.65 10.44 -19.80
CA SER A 941 40.99 9.58 -18.81
C SER A 941 40.50 10.32 -17.55
N ARG A 942 40.82 11.62 -17.40
CA ARG A 942 40.29 12.53 -16.37
C ARG A 942 39.07 13.32 -16.84
N ASN A 943 38.68 13.19 -18.10
CA ASN A 943 37.49 13.84 -18.65
C ASN A 943 36.34 12.83 -18.70
N GLY A 944 35.12 13.37 -18.61
CA GLY A 944 33.88 12.65 -18.80
C GLY A 944 32.78 13.64 -19.17
N ALA A 945 31.54 13.18 -19.27
CA ALA A 945 30.40 14.07 -19.49
C ALA A 945 29.13 13.52 -18.84
N TYR A 946 28.28 14.44 -18.40
CA TYR A 946 26.87 14.14 -18.16
C TYR A 946 26.10 14.31 -19.47
N LEU A 947 25.17 13.41 -19.73
CA LEU A 947 24.17 13.52 -20.78
C LEU A 947 22.82 13.79 -20.10
N ASP A 948 22.30 14.99 -20.32
CA ASP A 948 20.93 15.35 -19.99
C ASP A 948 20.06 14.97 -21.20
N LEU A 949 19.09 14.07 -21.03
CA LEU A 949 18.17 13.64 -22.08
C LEU A 949 16.92 14.52 -22.19
N GLY A 950 16.75 15.51 -21.29
CA GLY A 950 15.55 16.33 -21.20
C GLY A 950 14.33 15.47 -20.86
N LYS A 951 13.34 15.45 -21.75
CA LYS A 951 12.17 14.55 -21.66
C LYS A 951 12.30 13.38 -22.65
N ALA A 952 11.97 12.19 -22.19
CA ALA A 952 11.73 11.00 -23.02
C ALA A 952 10.48 10.29 -22.51
N VAL A 953 9.81 9.51 -23.37
CA VAL A 953 8.70 8.63 -22.97
C VAL A 953 8.78 7.31 -23.76
N ASP A 954 8.90 6.14 -23.13
CA ASP A 954 8.93 5.87 -21.68
C ASP A 954 10.38 5.67 -21.18
N THR A 955 10.88 4.43 -21.19
CA THR A 955 12.21 4.07 -20.66
C THR A 955 13.35 4.35 -21.64
N VAL A 956 14.54 4.56 -21.08
CA VAL A 956 15.76 4.88 -21.85
C VAL A 956 16.94 3.97 -21.52
N ARG A 957 17.70 3.62 -22.56
CA ARG A 957 19.05 3.03 -22.49
C ARG A 957 20.02 3.87 -23.29
N VAL A 958 21.26 3.99 -22.83
CA VAL A 958 22.31 4.78 -23.51
C VAL A 958 23.53 3.91 -23.79
N GLU A 959 24.07 4.02 -24.99
CA GLU A 959 25.34 3.43 -25.41
C GLU A 959 26.27 4.54 -25.92
N VAL A 960 27.56 4.41 -25.60
CA VAL A 960 28.62 5.29 -26.07
C VAL A 960 29.68 4.43 -26.73
N ASN A 961 29.97 4.67 -28.02
CA ASN A 961 30.93 3.90 -28.81
C ASN A 961 30.67 2.37 -28.77
N GLY A 962 29.39 1.97 -28.72
CA GLY A 962 28.96 0.57 -28.60
C GLY A 962 29.08 -0.04 -27.20
N GLN A 963 29.37 0.77 -26.17
CA GLN A 963 29.42 0.34 -24.77
C GLN A 963 28.21 0.89 -24.01
N ALA A 964 27.43 0.00 -23.39
CA ALA A 964 26.29 0.37 -22.57
C ALA A 964 26.69 1.22 -21.35
N VAL A 965 25.82 2.15 -20.99
CA VAL A 965 25.84 2.89 -19.73
C VAL A 965 24.92 2.18 -18.74
N ASP A 966 25.50 1.51 -17.76
CA ASP A 966 24.77 0.79 -16.72
C ASP A 966 24.24 1.74 -15.63
N GLY A 967 23.17 1.33 -14.94
CA GLY A 967 22.66 2.07 -13.77
C GLY A 967 22.02 3.42 -14.08
N ILE A 968 21.44 3.58 -15.28
CA ILE A 968 20.70 4.80 -15.63
C ILE A 968 19.46 4.92 -14.76
N ASP A 969 19.36 6.02 -14.02
CA ASP A 969 18.18 6.40 -13.27
C ASP A 969 17.04 6.76 -14.22
N GLN A 970 16.00 5.91 -14.28
CA GLN A 970 14.83 6.18 -15.12
C GLN A 970 13.99 7.35 -14.57
N SER A 971 14.11 7.68 -13.27
CA SER A 971 13.46 8.84 -12.65
C SER A 971 14.25 10.15 -12.77
N ASP A 972 15.57 10.10 -13.03
CA ASP A 972 16.40 11.27 -13.40
C ASP A 972 17.25 11.03 -14.67
N ILE A 973 16.58 11.05 -15.82
CA ILE A 973 17.25 11.02 -17.13
C ILE A 973 17.98 12.33 -17.48
N SER A 974 17.94 13.37 -16.62
CA SER A 974 18.61 14.65 -16.86
C SER A 974 20.09 14.69 -16.45
N ARG A 975 20.63 13.59 -15.88
CA ARG A 975 22.05 13.53 -15.48
C ARG A 975 22.68 12.14 -15.62
N VAL A 976 22.65 11.57 -16.83
CA VAL A 976 23.32 10.29 -17.12
C VAL A 976 24.85 10.48 -17.18
N ASP A 977 25.60 9.88 -16.26
CA ASP A 977 27.08 9.96 -16.25
C ASP A 977 27.70 8.97 -17.26
N LEU A 978 28.19 9.48 -18.39
CA LEU A 978 28.83 8.66 -19.42
C LEU A 978 30.21 8.13 -18.96
N GLY A 979 30.78 8.69 -17.91
CA GLY A 979 32.05 8.29 -17.33
C GLY A 979 33.20 8.37 -18.34
N ARG A 980 34.00 7.30 -18.40
CA ARG A 980 35.21 7.20 -19.23
C ARG A 980 35.00 6.54 -20.61
N ARG A 981 33.74 6.41 -21.07
CA ARG A 981 33.40 5.78 -22.36
C ARG A 981 33.70 6.66 -23.57
N LEU A 982 33.96 7.95 -23.34
CA LEU A 982 34.30 8.96 -24.34
C LEU A 982 35.82 9.09 -24.55
N HIS A 983 36.25 9.32 -25.79
CA HIS A 983 37.65 9.49 -26.21
C HIS A 983 37.86 10.76 -27.06
N PRO A 984 39.11 11.20 -27.32
CA PRO A 984 39.38 12.28 -28.29
C PRO A 984 38.79 12.00 -29.67
N GLY A 985 38.38 13.05 -30.40
CA GLY A 985 37.81 12.92 -31.74
C GLY A 985 36.34 12.51 -31.74
N ALA A 986 35.90 11.85 -32.81
CA ALA A 986 34.49 11.50 -33.01
C ALA A 986 34.05 10.33 -32.10
N ASN A 987 32.95 10.52 -31.37
CA ASN A 987 32.30 9.52 -30.54
C ASN A 987 30.85 9.34 -30.99
N THR A 988 30.37 8.11 -31.02
CA THR A 988 28.97 7.79 -31.31
C THR A 988 28.18 7.65 -30.00
N ILE A 989 27.04 8.31 -29.90
CA ILE A 989 26.09 8.16 -28.79
C ILE A 989 24.78 7.62 -29.36
N THR A 990 24.30 6.52 -28.81
CA THR A 990 22.97 5.97 -29.10
C THR A 990 22.09 6.04 -27.86
N VAL A 991 20.91 6.63 -28.00
CA VAL A 991 19.85 6.63 -26.99
C VAL A 991 18.72 5.76 -27.51
N THR A 992 18.46 4.63 -26.87
CA THR A 992 17.35 3.74 -27.19
C THR A 992 16.18 4.06 -26.27
N VAL A 993 15.04 4.42 -26.85
CA VAL A 993 13.78 4.67 -26.13
C VAL A 993 12.81 3.52 -26.40
N SER A 994 12.23 2.95 -25.34
CA SER A 994 11.07 2.05 -25.45
C SER A 994 9.81 2.88 -25.21
N THR A 995 8.88 2.89 -26.15
CA THR A 995 7.60 3.59 -25.94
C THR A 995 6.64 2.73 -25.12
N THR A 996 5.56 3.33 -24.64
CA THR A 996 4.34 2.59 -24.27
C THR A 996 3.74 1.91 -25.51
N LEU A 997 2.84 0.93 -25.32
CA LEU A 997 2.13 0.27 -26.43
C LEU A 997 0.84 1.00 -26.85
N TYR A 998 0.43 2.02 -26.08
CA TYR A 998 -0.88 2.67 -26.19
C TYR A 998 -1.25 3.14 -27.61
N ASN A 999 -0.34 3.79 -28.34
CA ASN A 999 -0.67 4.37 -29.65
C ASN A 999 -1.03 3.29 -30.68
N ALA A 1000 -0.29 2.16 -30.69
CA ALA A 1000 -0.62 1.03 -31.55
C ALA A 1000 -1.93 0.34 -31.15
N VAL A 1001 -2.23 0.25 -29.85
CA VAL A 1001 -3.48 -0.34 -29.32
C VAL A 1001 -4.69 0.56 -29.58
N HIS A 1002 -4.53 1.88 -29.44
CA HIS A 1002 -5.52 2.88 -29.82
C HIS A 1002 -5.86 2.76 -31.32
N ALA A 1003 -4.84 2.73 -32.17
CA ALA A 1003 -5.01 2.62 -33.61
C ALA A 1003 -5.52 1.26 -34.10
N SER A 1004 -5.44 0.20 -33.30
CA SER A 1004 -6.08 -1.09 -33.62
C SER A 1004 -7.62 -1.08 -33.48
N GLY A 1005 -8.21 0.04 -33.04
CA GLY A 1005 -9.66 0.27 -33.13
C GLY A 1005 -10.50 -0.26 -31.96
N GLY A 1006 -9.88 -0.60 -30.82
CA GLY A 1006 -10.58 -1.10 -29.64
C GLY A 1006 -11.38 0.01 -28.91
N ALA A 1007 -12.70 -0.15 -28.79
CA ALA A 1007 -13.59 0.83 -28.17
C ALA A 1007 -13.30 1.16 -26.68
N THR A 1008 -12.43 0.40 -26.04
CA THR A 1008 -11.93 0.56 -24.67
C THR A 1008 -10.85 1.65 -24.54
N TYR A 1009 -10.11 1.94 -25.61
CA TYR A 1009 -8.93 2.81 -25.58
C TYR A 1009 -9.27 4.15 -26.25
N ARG A 1010 -9.86 5.07 -25.48
CA ARG A 1010 -10.45 6.33 -26.00
C ARG A 1010 -9.65 7.60 -25.70
N ALA A 1011 -8.67 7.53 -24.83
CA ALA A 1011 -7.84 8.70 -24.50
C ALA A 1011 -6.90 9.03 -25.68
N PRO A 1012 -6.56 10.32 -25.90
CA PRO A 1012 -5.59 10.74 -26.91
C PRO A 1012 -4.26 9.98 -26.88
N GLU A 1013 -3.67 9.81 -28.07
CA GLU A 1013 -2.34 9.20 -28.26
C GLU A 1013 -1.24 9.94 -27.50
N GLN A 1014 -0.31 9.18 -26.95
CA GLN A 1014 0.78 9.69 -26.15
C GLN A 1014 1.89 10.29 -27.03
N ARG A 1015 2.45 11.41 -26.56
CA ARG A 1015 3.64 12.07 -27.12
C ARG A 1015 4.90 11.26 -26.75
N THR A 1016 5.19 10.18 -27.47
CA THR A 1016 6.26 9.22 -27.18
C THR A 1016 7.59 9.52 -27.90
N GLY A 1017 8.68 8.91 -27.43
CA GLY A 1017 10.03 9.03 -28.01
C GLY A 1017 11.00 9.87 -27.17
N LEU A 1018 12.18 10.15 -27.73
CA LEU A 1018 13.14 11.11 -27.18
C LEU A 1018 12.72 12.52 -27.60
N LEU A 1019 12.33 13.36 -26.64
CA LEU A 1019 11.80 14.71 -26.88
C LEU A 1019 12.85 15.79 -26.58
N GLY A 1020 13.82 15.50 -25.71
CA GLY A 1020 14.92 16.42 -25.41
C GLY A 1020 14.50 17.64 -24.56
N PRO A 1021 15.26 18.75 -24.63
CA PRO A 1021 16.50 18.88 -25.38
C PRO A 1021 17.60 17.98 -24.84
N VAL A 1022 18.41 17.39 -25.72
CA VAL A 1022 19.53 16.54 -25.31
C VAL A 1022 20.80 17.38 -25.21
N VAL A 1023 21.42 17.39 -24.03
CA VAL A 1023 22.58 18.25 -23.73
C VAL A 1023 23.73 17.42 -23.19
N LEU A 1024 24.88 17.51 -23.85
CA LEU A 1024 26.13 16.93 -23.38
C LEU A 1024 26.92 18.00 -22.60
N THR A 1025 27.17 17.74 -21.32
CA THR A 1025 27.88 18.64 -20.39
C THR A 1025 29.18 17.98 -19.92
N PRO A 1026 30.32 18.28 -20.56
CA PRO A 1026 31.62 17.75 -20.15
C PRO A 1026 32.03 18.17 -18.74
N TYR A 1027 32.84 17.32 -18.11
CA TYR A 1027 33.52 17.62 -16.85
C TYR A 1027 34.98 17.15 -16.89
N ALA A 1028 35.77 17.64 -15.96
CA ALA A 1028 37.12 17.14 -15.70
C ALA A 1028 37.33 16.84 -14.21
N GLU A 1029 38.21 15.89 -13.92
CA GLU A 1029 38.62 15.47 -12.58
C GLU A 1029 40.09 15.80 -12.32
N SER A 1030 40.40 16.32 -11.13
CA SER A 1030 41.79 16.54 -10.71
C SER A 1030 41.98 16.26 -9.22
N PRO A 1031 43.08 15.61 -8.80
CA PRO A 1031 43.41 15.43 -7.39
C PRO A 1031 43.51 16.76 -6.65
N LEU A 1032 42.85 16.83 -5.51
CA LEU A 1032 43.02 17.87 -4.50
C LEU A 1032 44.33 17.61 -3.73
N ARG A 1033 45.14 18.65 -3.55
CA ARG A 1033 46.45 18.61 -2.87
C ARG A 1033 46.56 19.66 -1.78
#